data_AF-A0A554KZG1-F1
#
_entry.id   AF-A0A554KZG1-F1
#
_cell.length_a   1.000
_cell.length_b   1.000
_cell.length_c   1.000
_cell.angle_alpha   90.00
_cell.angle_beta   90.00
_cell.angle_gamma   90.00
#
_symmetry.space_group_name_H-M   'P 1'
#
loop_
_entity.id
_entity.type
_entity.pdbx_description
1 polymer ?
#
loop_
_entity_poly.entity_id
_entity_poly.type
_entity_poly.pdbx_seq_one_letter_code
_entity_poly.pdbx_strand_id
1 'polypeptide(L)'
;MLKLTYLFTFVFFFLGATGAFVYAHSQPQVIEMTSSGFTPASVTIDQDTAIIFLNKDLRVRWPASNIHPTHGIYPEFDPKRPIEPGKSWSFKPKKAGEWKYHDHLLPHIRGSLKVTSEDGLVQEKTSAWLEKIKELVGQFIAKFKSSFSLSKKEDAQKKWENLKQKYKGQAGSSDDIHDQAHLTGSLLYKEKGFSGIGICSAEFAFGCFHGFLDEAFKKDLSKLNEAQAACSKLSPGLTGPVASCIHGIGHGVASFHGTSDLKASLASCRKLTSGGEYCFDGVFMEYVRSAPDDFFKKDDPLYPCNKVEAEFGPTYSFSCGRNQPPLLMSRFKMGFDEVVGVCLTSPSKPFKEACFDALGFSLAASGDGQQIIQGCRKIKVLEYVLRCAKAGAGELVFQEAPGWQEKSEAVCNAILEGRDDCLKHVDKLILEYGRKKKLNFTPIQNNEDLNLYVRREIKKCYDMAGSGGCYKDVAKLLYDQFGLSKTLNILKTNEGHQEVYARCHEVTHYLSRQEYEKQKSISKVYAQCDSTCHGGCYHGTLEAYLKEKNLDDAGLANHFPTVCGKPQDYQKPLEFNECLHGMGHAAMFVTDLELMESLRLCDTISDQAQKERCYTGVFMENSSSSTSFDHQSKYIKADDPFYPCNSLEEKYQKLCWQYQSSYFSIISNQNWLKVADMCLQIPARYQDFCFLTIGTNQVGYTPSLQIMKQDCDLMPNEHFQNICVQGVISSFTYRFVGDTGRMIEFCQMVEPKNKEACFNQMGTSFMDWTTEKEIAMQNCSKIPDPQGVSWCVSAI
;
A
#
# COMPACT_ATOMS: atom_id res chain seq x y z
N MET A 1 9.06 28.13 77.81
CA MET A 1 9.92 27.86 78.99
C MET A 1 10.81 26.67 78.67
N LEU A 2 12.13 26.86 78.86
CA LEU A 2 13.25 25.88 79.03
C LEU A 2 13.50 24.81 77.93
N LYS A 3 14.63 24.88 77.17
CA LYS A 3 16.07 24.55 77.44
C LYS A 3 16.39 23.04 77.28
N LEU A 4 17.20 22.65 76.28
CA LEU A 4 18.67 22.34 76.31
C LEU A 4 18.99 21.09 77.19
N THR A 5 19.77 20.05 76.83
CA THR A 5 21.17 20.03 76.34
C THR A 5 21.63 18.57 76.06
N TYR A 6 22.70 18.41 75.26
CA TYR A 6 23.52 17.22 74.92
C TYR A 6 24.24 16.53 76.11
N LEU A 7 24.62 15.24 75.99
CA LEU A 7 26.04 14.77 76.11
C LEU A 7 26.28 13.30 75.70
N PHE A 8 27.43 13.10 75.03
CA PHE A 8 28.11 11.86 74.62
C PHE A 8 28.83 11.17 75.81
N THR A 9 28.94 9.82 75.81
CA THR A 9 30.24 9.11 75.97
C THR A 9 30.14 7.60 75.66
N PHE A 10 31.10 7.14 74.85
CA PHE A 10 31.45 5.76 74.48
C PHE A 10 32.31 5.11 75.59
N VAL A 11 32.25 3.77 75.78
CA VAL A 11 33.41 2.83 75.78
C VAL A 11 32.95 1.35 75.82
N PHE A 12 33.71 0.56 75.06
CA PHE A 12 33.66 -0.82 74.56
C PHE A 12 33.86 -2.05 75.50
N PHE A 13 33.41 -3.20 74.96
CA PHE A 13 33.95 -4.61 74.99
C PHE A 13 33.79 -5.44 76.30
N PHE A 14 33.43 -6.75 76.33
CA PHE A 14 33.52 -7.85 75.33
C PHE A 14 32.62 -9.09 75.69
N LEU A 15 32.08 -9.77 74.65
CA LEU A 15 31.83 -11.23 74.42
C LEU A 15 30.77 -12.06 75.20
N GLY A 16 29.87 -12.75 74.45
CA GLY A 16 29.20 -13.98 74.93
C GLY A 16 27.86 -14.45 74.30
N ALA A 17 27.77 -14.59 72.96
CA ALA A 17 26.85 -15.45 72.16
C ALA A 17 25.35 -15.66 72.53
N THR A 18 24.44 -15.05 71.76
CA THR A 18 23.40 -15.71 70.92
C THR A 18 22.80 -14.64 70.02
N GLY A 19 22.87 -14.83 68.70
CA GLY A 19 22.63 -13.80 67.70
C GLY A 19 21.18 -13.33 67.64
N ALA A 20 20.94 -12.09 68.06
CA ALA A 20 19.79 -11.32 67.62
C ALA A 20 20.09 -10.78 66.21
N PHE A 21 19.51 -11.39 65.18
CA PHE A 21 19.43 -10.74 63.87
C PHE A 21 18.33 -9.68 63.92
N VAL A 22 18.73 -8.43 64.20
CA VAL A 22 17.98 -7.27 63.74
C VAL A 22 18.25 -7.16 62.24
N TYR A 23 17.25 -7.47 61.41
CA TYR A 23 17.36 -7.24 59.97
C TYR A 23 17.40 -5.73 59.73
N ALA A 24 18.49 -5.26 59.12
CA ALA A 24 18.62 -3.88 58.69
C ALA A 24 17.80 -3.69 57.41
N HIS A 25 16.58 -3.15 57.50
CA HIS A 25 15.88 -2.67 56.31
C HIS A 25 16.71 -1.57 55.62
N SER A 26 16.80 -1.60 54.29
CA SER A 26 17.51 -0.55 53.53
C SER A 26 16.94 0.84 53.81
N GLN A 27 17.82 1.85 53.89
CA GLN A 27 17.42 3.25 54.12
C GLN A 27 16.58 3.77 52.92
N PRO A 28 15.52 4.57 53.15
CA PRO A 28 14.71 5.13 52.08
C PRO A 28 15.56 5.84 51.02
N GLN A 29 15.33 5.49 49.74
CA GLN A 29 16.09 6.04 48.62
C GLN A 29 15.33 7.21 47.98
N VAL A 30 16.06 8.23 47.55
CA VAL A 30 15.49 9.41 46.87
C VAL A 30 15.87 9.39 45.40
N ILE A 31 14.89 9.55 44.52
CA ILE A 31 15.05 9.77 43.09
C ILE A 31 14.64 11.20 42.76
N GLU A 32 15.59 11.96 42.22
CA GLU A 32 15.37 13.34 41.78
C GLU A 32 14.87 13.34 40.34
N MET A 33 13.73 14.00 40.12
CA MET A 33 13.18 14.23 38.79
C MET A 33 13.64 15.60 38.32
N THR A 34 14.42 15.64 37.25
CA THR A 34 15.02 16.85 36.68
C THR A 34 14.70 16.96 35.20
N SER A 35 15.08 18.06 34.55
CA SER A 35 14.85 18.25 33.11
C SER A 35 15.52 17.18 32.24
N SER A 36 16.61 16.57 32.70
CA SER A 36 17.31 15.47 32.02
C SER A 36 16.80 14.07 32.39
N GLY A 37 15.90 13.96 33.38
CA GLY A 37 15.24 12.71 33.76
C GLY A 37 15.37 12.33 35.23
N PHE A 38 15.27 11.03 35.53
CA PHE A 38 15.36 10.46 36.88
C PHE A 38 16.83 10.28 37.30
N THR A 39 17.22 10.80 38.46
CA THR A 39 18.56 10.66 39.03
C THR A 39 18.49 10.16 40.47
N PRO A 40 19.01 8.97 40.79
CA PRO A 40 19.50 7.95 39.85
C PRO A 40 18.38 7.36 38.97
N ALA A 41 18.72 6.99 37.73
CA ALA A 41 17.76 6.40 36.77
C ALA A 41 17.38 4.95 37.11
N SER A 42 18.17 4.28 37.97
CA SER A 42 17.88 2.93 38.43
C SER A 42 18.27 2.75 39.89
N VAL A 43 17.39 2.14 40.68
CA VAL A 43 17.59 1.90 42.11
C VAL A 43 17.20 0.47 42.46
N THR A 44 17.92 -0.13 43.40
CA THR A 44 17.56 -1.41 44.03
C THR A 44 17.21 -1.16 45.49
N ILE A 45 16.05 -1.66 45.95
CA ILE A 45 15.60 -1.58 47.36
C ILE A 45 14.95 -2.90 47.79
N ASP A 46 14.83 -3.11 49.09
CA ASP A 46 14.08 -4.26 49.61
C ASP A 46 12.58 -4.02 49.54
N GLN A 47 11.81 -5.10 49.48
CA GLN A 47 10.36 -5.04 49.58
C GLN A 47 9.93 -4.26 50.84
N ASP A 48 8.85 -3.49 50.71
CA ASP A 48 8.29 -2.62 51.77
C ASP A 48 9.17 -1.42 52.21
N THR A 49 10.37 -1.26 51.64
CA THR A 49 11.21 -0.06 51.80
C THR A 49 10.66 1.11 50.98
N ALA A 50 10.62 2.32 51.54
CA ALA A 50 10.11 3.50 50.83
C ALA A 50 11.11 4.04 49.80
N ILE A 51 10.60 4.35 48.61
CA ILE A 51 11.28 5.21 47.64
C ILE A 51 10.58 6.57 47.56
N ILE A 52 11.35 7.65 47.43
CA ILE A 52 10.85 9.02 47.40
C ILE A 52 11.22 9.65 46.06
N PHE A 53 10.24 10.07 45.29
CA PHE A 53 10.42 10.85 44.08
C PHE A 53 10.34 12.33 44.41
N LEU A 54 11.43 13.08 44.27
CA LEU A 54 11.50 14.52 44.52
C LEU A 54 11.56 15.27 43.20
N ASN A 55 10.61 16.16 42.95
CA ASN A 55 10.64 17.01 41.76
C ASN A 55 11.62 18.19 41.95
N LYS A 56 12.76 18.16 41.26
CA LYS A 56 13.73 19.27 41.19
C LYS A 56 13.69 20.02 39.85
N ASP A 57 12.80 19.63 38.95
CA ASP A 57 12.54 20.34 37.71
C ASP A 57 11.74 21.63 37.96
N LEU A 58 11.76 22.56 37.01
CA LEU A 58 10.93 23.77 37.02
C LEU A 58 9.49 23.50 36.54
N ARG A 59 9.21 22.28 36.06
CA ARG A 59 7.91 21.84 35.55
C ARG A 59 7.34 20.70 36.39
N VAL A 60 6.03 20.47 36.32
CA VAL A 60 5.39 19.33 36.99
C VAL A 60 5.91 18.00 36.43
N ARG A 61 6.07 16.99 37.30
CA ARG A 61 6.59 15.65 36.93
C ARG A 61 5.69 14.55 37.48
N TRP A 62 5.62 13.41 36.79
CA TRP A 62 4.70 12.34 37.20
C TRP A 62 5.33 10.95 37.01
N PRO A 63 6.01 10.37 38.02
CA PRO A 63 6.58 9.03 37.92
C PRO A 63 5.47 7.98 38.02
N ALA A 64 5.32 7.11 37.02
CA ALA A 64 4.30 6.06 37.00
C ALA A 64 4.81 4.76 36.35
N SER A 65 4.27 3.63 36.80
CA SER A 65 4.61 2.30 36.26
C SER A 65 4.30 2.18 34.79
N ASN A 66 5.04 1.32 34.10
CA ASN A 66 4.65 0.89 32.77
C ASN A 66 3.33 0.08 32.81
N ILE A 67 2.61 -0.08 31.70
CA ILE A 67 2.82 0.49 30.37
C ILE A 67 2.06 1.82 30.23
N HIS A 68 2.63 2.82 29.57
CA HIS A 68 1.95 4.09 29.29
C HIS A 68 0.77 3.89 28.32
N PRO A 69 -0.36 4.60 28.46
CA PRO A 69 -0.75 5.48 29.58
C PRO A 69 -1.49 4.74 30.69
N THR A 70 -1.68 3.42 30.58
CA THR A 70 -2.60 2.66 31.43
C THR A 70 -2.02 2.28 32.80
N HIS A 71 -0.69 2.30 32.93
CA HIS A 71 0.09 1.91 34.11
C HIS A 71 -0.23 0.51 34.65
N GLY A 72 -0.67 -0.38 33.75
CA GLY A 72 -1.26 -1.67 34.10
C GLY A 72 -0.31 -2.72 34.68
N ILE A 73 1.03 -2.51 34.65
CA ILE A 73 2.01 -3.51 35.13
C ILE A 73 2.16 -3.44 36.64
N TYR A 74 2.25 -2.24 37.22
CA TYR A 74 2.15 -2.04 38.66
C TYR A 74 1.25 -0.82 38.98
N PRO A 75 -0.08 -0.97 38.91
CA PRO A 75 -1.03 0.16 39.01
C PRO A 75 -0.94 0.98 40.30
N GLU A 76 -0.46 0.36 41.38
CA GLU A 76 -0.24 1.04 42.66
C GLU A 76 1.02 1.92 42.66
N PHE A 77 1.95 1.71 41.71
CA PHE A 77 3.09 2.57 41.45
C PHE A 77 2.68 3.69 40.47
N ASP A 78 1.72 4.49 40.92
CA ASP A 78 1.22 5.68 40.20
C ASP A 78 0.63 6.67 41.23
N PRO A 79 1.14 7.91 41.34
CA PRO A 79 0.56 8.93 42.22
C PRO A 79 -0.83 9.39 41.76
N LYS A 80 -1.24 9.04 40.53
CA LYS A 80 -2.49 9.43 39.86
C LYS A 80 -2.67 10.94 39.66
N ARG A 81 -1.59 11.70 39.84
CA ARG A 81 -1.53 13.15 39.65
C ARG A 81 -0.08 13.62 39.44
N PRO A 82 0.13 14.76 38.74
CA PRO A 82 1.45 15.38 38.66
C PRO A 82 1.95 15.87 40.03
N ILE A 83 3.27 15.92 40.19
CA ILE A 83 4.00 16.41 41.36
C ILE A 83 4.61 17.77 41.01
N GLU A 84 4.29 18.80 41.79
CA GLU A 84 4.79 20.18 41.58
C GLU A 84 6.29 20.34 41.86
N PRO A 85 6.96 21.33 41.24
CA PRO A 85 8.36 21.69 41.55
C PRO A 85 8.61 21.84 43.05
N GLY A 86 9.67 21.18 43.55
CA GLY A 86 10.05 21.19 44.97
C GLY A 86 9.20 20.27 45.87
N LYS A 87 8.18 19.58 45.36
CA LYS A 87 7.37 18.60 46.10
C LYS A 87 7.87 17.18 45.84
N SER A 88 7.46 16.25 46.70
CA SER A 88 7.81 14.84 46.58
C SER A 88 6.62 13.90 46.77
N TRP A 89 6.78 12.68 46.28
CA TRP A 89 5.85 11.57 46.47
C TRP A 89 6.61 10.33 46.92
N SER A 90 6.08 9.60 47.89
CA SER A 90 6.69 8.37 48.39
C SER A 90 5.87 7.15 47.98
N PHE A 91 6.56 6.13 47.48
CA PHE A 91 6.00 4.85 47.09
C PHE A 91 6.68 3.72 47.87
N LYS A 92 5.91 2.72 48.31
CA LYS A 92 6.40 1.53 49.00
C LYS A 92 6.01 0.29 48.19
N PRO A 93 6.93 -0.32 47.43
CA PRO A 93 6.63 -1.51 46.65
C PRO A 93 6.44 -2.73 47.55
N LYS A 94 5.30 -3.39 47.38
CA LYS A 94 4.93 -4.64 48.08
C LYS A 94 5.23 -5.90 47.26
N LYS A 95 5.61 -5.74 45.99
CA LYS A 95 5.86 -6.85 45.06
C LYS A 95 7.34 -6.84 44.70
N ALA A 96 8.06 -7.89 45.07
CA ALA A 96 9.42 -8.13 44.59
C ALA A 96 9.43 -8.31 43.06
N GLY A 97 10.50 -7.86 42.40
CA GLY A 97 10.62 -7.86 40.93
C GLY A 97 11.29 -6.60 40.39
N GLU A 98 11.52 -6.56 39.08
CA GLU A 98 12.07 -5.38 38.40
C GLU A 98 10.95 -4.63 37.69
N TRP A 99 10.70 -3.40 38.14
CA TRP A 99 9.60 -2.56 37.69
C TRP A 99 10.14 -1.37 36.90
N LYS A 100 9.86 -1.34 35.60
CA LYS A 100 10.13 -0.16 34.77
C LYS A 100 9.03 0.88 34.97
N TYR A 101 9.42 2.14 35.03
CA TYR A 101 8.51 3.28 35.17
C TYR A 101 8.97 4.44 34.29
N HIS A 102 8.09 5.40 34.04
CA HIS A 102 8.33 6.56 33.19
C HIS A 102 7.72 7.82 33.80
N ASP A 103 8.08 8.99 33.27
CA ASP A 103 7.32 10.20 33.53
C ASP A 103 6.06 10.21 32.64
N HIS A 104 4.86 10.19 33.22
CA HIS A 104 3.60 10.15 32.49
C HIS A 104 3.41 11.34 31.54
N LEU A 105 3.97 12.51 31.88
CA LEU A 105 3.89 13.70 31.04
C LEU A 105 4.97 13.71 29.95
N LEU A 106 6.09 13.01 30.18
CA LEU A 106 7.20 12.86 29.24
C LEU A 106 7.68 11.39 29.20
N PRO A 107 6.94 10.46 28.54
CA PRO A 107 7.14 9.01 28.67
C PRO A 107 8.48 8.45 28.15
N HIS A 108 9.27 9.28 27.47
CA HIS A 108 10.64 8.98 27.06
C HIS A 108 11.63 9.07 28.24
N ILE A 109 11.31 9.82 29.29
CA ILE A 109 12.07 9.84 30.54
C ILE A 109 11.68 8.59 31.34
N ARG A 110 12.64 7.69 31.52
CA ARG A 110 12.40 6.34 32.05
C ARG A 110 13.34 6.01 33.19
N GLY A 111 12.86 5.17 34.11
CA GLY A 111 13.64 4.64 35.20
C GLY A 111 13.32 3.18 35.48
N SER A 112 14.13 2.57 36.34
CA SER A 112 13.97 1.18 36.77
C SER A 112 14.05 1.05 38.29
N LEU A 113 13.14 0.28 38.87
CA LEU A 113 13.13 -0.05 40.28
C LEU A 113 13.24 -1.56 40.46
N LYS A 114 14.35 -2.05 40.98
CA LYS A 114 14.50 -3.46 41.35
C LYS A 114 14.15 -3.64 42.82
N VAL A 115 13.21 -4.52 43.10
CA VAL A 115 12.71 -4.81 44.46
C VAL A 115 13.11 -6.23 44.82
N THR A 116 13.95 -6.40 45.85
CA THR A 116 14.40 -7.70 46.35
C THR A 116 13.45 -8.23 47.41
N SER A 117 13.12 -9.53 47.36
CA SER A 117 12.35 -10.20 48.41
C SER A 117 13.22 -10.38 49.65
N GLU A 118 12.65 -10.21 50.84
CA GLU A 118 13.26 -10.69 52.08
C GLU A 118 12.95 -12.19 52.20
N ASP A 119 13.89 -13.06 51.78
CA ASP A 119 13.68 -14.50 51.89
C ASP A 119 13.93 -14.98 53.34
N GLY A 120 12.84 -15.43 53.99
CA GLY A 120 12.86 -16.23 55.20
C GLY A 120 11.80 -17.34 55.12
N LEU A 121 12.27 -18.60 55.02
CA LEU A 121 11.50 -19.85 55.11
C LEU A 121 10.53 -19.88 56.30
N VAL A 122 9.32 -20.46 56.15
CA VAL A 122 8.74 -21.50 57.07
C VAL A 122 7.49 -22.16 56.44
N GLN A 123 7.40 -23.46 56.71
CA GLN A 123 6.44 -24.51 56.35
C GLN A 123 4.93 -24.23 56.46
N GLU A 124 4.19 -25.01 55.65
CA GLU A 124 2.75 -25.28 55.73
C GLU A 124 2.26 -25.64 57.14
N LYS A 125 1.17 -24.99 57.57
CA LYS A 125 0.12 -25.63 58.37
C LYS A 125 -1.25 -25.15 57.90
N THR A 126 -2.01 -26.09 57.37
CA THR A 126 -3.42 -25.98 57.04
C THR A 126 -4.25 -25.75 58.32
N SER A 127 -5.25 -24.86 58.25
CA SER A 127 -6.31 -24.81 59.25
C SER A 127 -7.68 -24.58 58.59
N ALA A 128 -8.69 -25.17 59.23
CA ALA A 128 -10.04 -25.49 58.77
C ALA A 128 -10.95 -24.29 58.42
N TRP A 129 -10.39 -23.11 58.18
CA TRP A 129 -11.12 -21.93 57.69
C TRP A 129 -11.37 -21.96 56.18
N LEU A 130 -10.51 -22.69 55.43
CA LEU A 130 -10.55 -22.79 53.96
C LEU A 130 -11.73 -23.60 53.39
N GLU A 131 -12.37 -24.47 54.17
CA GLU A 131 -13.55 -25.22 53.68
C GLU A 131 -14.84 -24.39 53.76
N LYS A 132 -14.94 -23.41 54.67
CA LYS A 132 -16.11 -22.52 54.77
C LYS A 132 -16.15 -21.43 53.69
N ILE A 133 -15.00 -21.13 53.06
CA ILE A 133 -14.89 -20.13 51.99
C ILE A 133 -15.24 -20.74 50.62
N LYS A 134 -15.02 -22.04 50.43
CA LYS A 134 -15.34 -22.73 49.17
C LYS A 134 -16.84 -22.71 48.84
N GLU A 135 -17.71 -22.77 49.84
CA GLU A 135 -19.17 -22.68 49.64
C GLU A 135 -19.64 -21.26 49.27
N LEU A 136 -19.07 -20.22 49.90
CA LEU A 136 -19.40 -18.82 49.62
C LEU A 136 -18.83 -18.33 48.27
N VAL A 137 -17.66 -18.85 47.87
CA VAL A 137 -17.02 -18.53 46.58
C VAL A 137 -17.67 -19.32 45.43
N GLY A 138 -18.19 -20.53 45.68
CA GLY A 138 -18.89 -21.33 44.67
C GLY A 138 -20.14 -20.64 44.10
N GLN A 139 -20.93 -19.97 44.95
CA GLN A 139 -22.11 -19.22 44.50
C GLN A 139 -21.77 -17.87 43.85
N PHE A 140 -20.62 -17.26 44.20
CA PHE A 140 -20.15 -16.00 43.61
C PHE A 140 -19.52 -16.22 42.21
N ILE A 141 -18.78 -17.31 42.01
CA ILE A 141 -18.13 -17.66 40.73
C ILE A 141 -19.16 -18.04 39.65
N ALA A 142 -20.26 -18.72 40.03
CA ALA A 142 -21.30 -19.07 39.07
C ALA A 142 -22.04 -17.84 38.51
N LYS A 143 -22.17 -16.77 39.31
CA LYS A 143 -22.84 -15.52 38.91
C LYS A 143 -21.91 -14.54 38.19
N PHE A 144 -20.59 -14.65 38.40
CA PHE A 144 -19.58 -13.82 37.71
C PHE A 144 -19.14 -14.41 36.36
N LYS A 145 -19.21 -15.74 36.19
CA LYS A 145 -18.90 -16.41 34.92
C LYS A 145 -19.92 -16.17 33.81
N SER A 146 -21.10 -15.62 34.10
CA SER A 146 -22.10 -15.28 33.08
C SER A 146 -22.06 -13.81 32.62
N SER A 147 -21.10 -12.99 33.08
CA SER A 147 -21.06 -11.55 32.73
C SER A 147 -19.72 -11.03 32.21
N PHE A 148 -18.66 -11.83 32.18
CA PHE A 148 -17.42 -11.44 31.52
C PHE A 148 -16.80 -12.66 30.83
N SER A 149 -17.28 -12.95 29.62
CA SER A 149 -16.46 -13.62 28.63
C SER A 149 -15.28 -12.68 28.31
N LEU A 150 -14.08 -13.06 28.74
CA LEU A 150 -12.83 -12.47 28.26
C LEU A 150 -12.76 -12.67 26.74
N SER A 151 -13.12 -11.63 25.99
CA SER A 151 -13.00 -11.61 24.54
C SER A 151 -11.58 -11.20 24.13
N LYS A 152 -10.87 -12.17 23.50
CA LYS A 152 -9.92 -12.07 22.38
C LYS A 152 -8.70 -11.12 22.47
N LYS A 153 -7.52 -11.72 22.20
CA LYS A 153 -6.34 -11.07 21.59
C LYS A 153 -6.79 -10.01 20.58
N GLU A 154 -6.33 -8.78 20.73
CA GLU A 154 -6.53 -7.77 19.70
C GLU A 154 -5.46 -7.96 18.62
N ASP A 155 -5.89 -8.31 17.41
CA ASP A 155 -5.05 -8.63 16.25
C ASP A 155 -4.15 -7.42 15.86
N ALA A 156 -2.82 -7.60 15.84
CA ALA A 156 -1.88 -6.54 15.47
C ALA A 156 -2.11 -6.02 14.05
N GLN A 157 -2.64 -6.86 13.15
CA GLN A 157 -3.06 -6.44 11.81
C GLN A 157 -4.22 -5.43 11.87
N LYS A 158 -5.20 -5.67 12.74
CA LYS A 158 -6.31 -4.72 12.94
C LYS A 158 -5.83 -3.41 13.53
N LYS A 159 -4.82 -3.43 14.41
CA LYS A 159 -4.17 -2.21 14.92
C LYS A 159 -3.49 -1.42 13.82
N TRP A 160 -2.78 -2.11 12.91
CA TRP A 160 -2.16 -1.47 11.75
C TRP A 160 -3.19 -0.79 10.84
N GLU A 161 -4.27 -1.50 10.50
CA GLU A 161 -5.35 -0.92 9.69
C GLU A 161 -6.02 0.26 10.37
N ASN A 162 -6.30 0.17 11.67
CA ASN A 162 -6.89 1.28 12.43
C ASN A 162 -5.96 2.50 12.47
N LEU A 163 -4.65 2.29 12.61
CA LEU A 163 -3.66 3.37 12.59
C LEU A 163 -3.64 4.08 11.24
N LYS A 164 -3.61 3.33 10.14
CA LYS A 164 -3.69 3.84 8.76
C LYS A 164 -4.97 4.65 8.52
N GLN A 165 -6.12 4.14 8.97
CA GLN A 165 -7.39 4.84 8.80
C GLN A 165 -7.47 6.12 9.64
N LYS A 166 -7.03 6.06 10.91
CA LYS A 166 -7.10 7.19 11.84
C LYS A 166 -6.28 8.40 11.36
N TYR A 167 -5.13 8.14 10.76
CA TYR A 167 -4.15 9.19 10.40
C TYR A 167 -3.93 9.33 8.89
N LYS A 168 -4.91 8.89 8.08
CA LYS A 168 -4.87 9.01 6.63
C LYS A 168 -4.61 10.45 6.18
N GLY A 169 -3.58 10.67 5.36
CA GLY A 169 -3.21 11.98 4.82
C GLY A 169 -2.46 12.90 5.79
N GLN A 170 -1.97 12.38 6.92
CA GLN A 170 -1.09 13.11 7.84
C GLN A 170 0.38 12.75 7.57
N ALA A 171 1.28 13.72 7.80
CA ALA A 171 2.71 13.52 7.59
C ALA A 171 3.25 12.42 8.53
N GLY A 172 4.01 11.50 7.94
CA GLY A 172 4.41 10.26 8.60
C GLY A 172 5.43 10.41 9.73
N SER A 173 6.14 11.54 9.80
CA SER A 173 7.20 11.83 10.77
C SER A 173 6.74 12.58 12.02
N SER A 174 5.43 12.78 12.21
CA SER A 174 4.92 13.43 13.43
C SER A 174 5.11 12.51 14.66
N ASP A 175 5.60 13.10 15.76
CA ASP A 175 6.25 12.41 16.90
C ASP A 175 5.41 11.34 17.64
N ASP A 176 4.10 11.21 17.39
CA ASP A 176 3.25 10.14 17.97
C ASP A 176 2.89 9.02 16.97
N ILE A 177 2.82 9.32 15.67
CA ILE A 177 2.29 8.39 14.66
C ILE A 177 3.36 7.39 14.22
N HIS A 178 4.59 7.86 14.02
CA HIS A 178 5.73 7.00 13.67
C HIS A 178 6.03 5.97 14.77
N ASP A 179 6.01 6.39 16.03
CA ASP A 179 6.27 5.51 17.17
C ASP A 179 5.14 4.48 17.37
N GLN A 180 3.89 4.84 17.09
CA GLN A 180 2.78 3.87 17.07
C GLN A 180 2.91 2.85 15.93
N ALA A 181 3.39 3.29 14.77
CA ALA A 181 3.71 2.38 13.66
C ALA A 181 4.83 1.41 14.07
N HIS A 182 5.88 1.90 14.73
CA HIS A 182 6.96 1.09 15.30
C HIS A 182 6.44 0.02 16.27
N LEU A 183 5.62 0.41 17.25
CA LEU A 183 5.03 -0.54 18.19
C LEU A 183 4.18 -1.61 17.49
N THR A 184 3.41 -1.22 16.48
CA THR A 184 2.57 -2.14 15.71
C THR A 184 3.42 -3.16 14.95
N GLY A 185 4.52 -2.73 14.34
CA GLY A 185 5.51 -3.61 13.72
C GLY A 185 6.06 -4.67 14.68
N SER A 186 6.48 -4.26 15.88
CA SER A 186 6.98 -5.20 16.89
C SER A 186 5.94 -6.23 17.32
N LEU A 187 4.68 -5.83 17.42
CA LEU A 187 3.58 -6.76 17.72
C LEU A 187 3.34 -7.74 16.57
N LEU A 188 3.36 -7.28 15.33
CA LEU A 188 3.20 -8.12 14.14
C LEU A 188 4.27 -9.21 14.07
N TYR A 189 5.54 -8.90 14.36
CA TYR A 189 6.60 -9.91 14.41
C TYR A 189 6.34 -10.93 15.53
N LYS A 190 5.96 -10.48 16.73
CA LYS A 190 5.64 -11.39 17.85
C LYS A 190 4.49 -12.34 17.54
N GLU A 191 3.51 -11.89 16.77
CA GLU A 191 2.33 -12.68 16.42
C GLU A 191 2.56 -13.62 15.23
N LYS A 192 3.29 -13.17 14.20
CA LYS A 192 3.32 -13.85 12.90
C LYS A 192 4.74 -14.20 12.40
N GLY A 193 5.80 -13.81 13.12
CA GLY A 193 7.17 -13.89 12.62
C GLY A 193 7.33 -13.18 11.27
N PHE A 194 8.31 -13.57 10.45
CA PHE A 194 8.55 -12.95 9.13
C PHE A 194 7.38 -13.03 8.14
N SER A 195 6.42 -13.95 8.33
CA SER A 195 5.21 -13.98 7.51
C SER A 195 4.33 -12.73 7.68
N GLY A 196 4.47 -12.02 8.80
CA GLY A 196 3.73 -10.79 9.09
C GLY A 196 4.28 -9.54 8.40
N ILE A 197 5.46 -9.59 7.78
CA ILE A 197 6.12 -8.38 7.25
C ILE A 197 5.34 -7.74 6.10
N GLY A 198 4.61 -8.55 5.32
CA GLY A 198 3.76 -8.07 4.22
C GLY A 198 2.50 -7.32 4.67
N ILE A 199 2.23 -7.29 5.98
CA ILE A 199 1.16 -6.47 6.56
C ILE A 199 1.64 -5.03 6.70
N CYS A 200 2.93 -4.81 6.98
CA CYS A 200 3.52 -3.48 7.02
C CYS A 200 3.49 -2.83 5.63
N SER A 201 3.34 -1.51 5.62
CA SER A 201 3.30 -0.70 4.41
C SER A 201 4.01 0.64 4.64
N ALA A 202 4.08 1.49 3.60
CA ALA A 202 4.94 2.67 3.58
C ALA A 202 4.47 3.84 4.46
N GLU A 203 3.26 3.76 5.01
CA GLU A 203 2.67 4.79 5.86
C GLU A 203 3.54 5.06 7.09
N PHE A 204 3.50 6.31 7.55
CA PHE A 204 4.15 6.73 8.79
C PHE A 204 5.68 6.55 8.78
N ALA A 205 6.30 6.91 7.66
CA ALA A 205 7.74 6.84 7.44
C ALA A 205 8.32 5.44 7.77
N PHE A 206 7.62 4.39 7.35
CA PHE A 206 8.00 2.98 7.52
C PHE A 206 8.15 2.51 8.97
N GLY A 207 7.57 3.22 9.95
CA GLY A 207 7.69 2.85 11.36
C GLY A 207 7.36 1.38 11.61
N CYS A 208 6.37 0.81 10.90
CA CYS A 208 6.02 -0.61 10.99
C CYS A 208 7.19 -1.54 10.66
N PHE A 209 7.90 -1.30 9.54
CA PHE A 209 9.05 -2.12 9.18
C PHE A 209 10.17 -2.00 10.21
N HIS A 210 10.42 -0.78 10.71
CA HIS A 210 11.47 -0.52 11.72
C HIS A 210 11.21 -1.34 12.99
N GLY A 211 10.03 -1.21 13.59
CA GLY A 211 9.75 -1.91 14.84
C GLY A 211 9.57 -3.41 14.69
N PHE A 212 9.16 -3.87 13.51
CA PHE A 212 9.10 -5.29 13.18
C PHE A 212 10.50 -5.92 13.17
N LEU A 213 11.45 -5.28 12.48
CA LEU A 213 12.80 -5.80 12.29
C LEU A 213 13.69 -5.56 13.52
N ASP A 214 13.47 -4.48 14.27
CA ASP A 214 14.11 -4.29 15.58
C ASP A 214 13.73 -5.43 16.56
N GLU A 215 12.44 -5.79 16.65
CA GLU A 215 12.02 -6.92 17.47
C GLU A 215 12.55 -8.26 16.93
N ALA A 216 12.67 -8.42 15.61
CA ALA A 216 13.19 -9.63 14.99
C ALA A 216 14.65 -9.92 15.35
N PHE A 217 15.47 -8.88 15.47
CA PHE A 217 16.91 -8.99 15.71
C PHE A 217 17.34 -8.73 17.14
N LYS A 218 16.38 -8.48 18.04
CA LYS A 218 16.63 -8.20 19.46
C LYS A 218 17.50 -9.22 20.20
N LYS A 219 17.51 -10.49 19.75
CA LYS A 219 18.20 -11.60 20.43
C LYS A 219 19.30 -12.26 19.61
N ASP A 220 19.18 -12.30 18.28
CA ASP A 220 20.19 -12.89 17.39
C ASP A 220 20.08 -12.33 15.96
N LEU A 221 21.18 -12.40 15.21
CA LEU A 221 21.27 -12.01 13.79
C LEU A 221 21.31 -13.22 12.84
N SER A 222 20.93 -14.41 13.29
CA SER A 222 21.02 -15.63 12.46
C SER A 222 20.07 -15.58 11.26
N LYS A 223 19.01 -14.79 11.35
CA LYS A 223 17.92 -14.72 10.38
C LYS A 223 18.01 -13.56 9.38
N LEU A 224 19.19 -12.96 9.19
CA LEU A 224 19.38 -11.84 8.25
C LEU A 224 18.93 -12.19 6.82
N ASN A 225 19.26 -13.38 6.33
CA ASN A 225 18.85 -13.84 5.00
C ASN A 225 17.34 -14.09 4.90
N GLU A 226 16.72 -14.58 5.98
CA GLU A 226 15.26 -14.76 6.03
C GLU A 226 14.53 -13.42 5.99
N ALA A 227 15.02 -12.43 6.74
CA ALA A 227 14.47 -11.08 6.73
C ALA A 227 14.60 -10.43 5.35
N GLN A 228 15.77 -10.56 4.71
CA GLN A 228 16.00 -10.08 3.35
C GLN A 228 15.04 -10.75 2.35
N ALA A 229 14.89 -12.07 2.43
CA ALA A 229 13.97 -12.81 1.57
C ALA A 229 12.51 -12.42 1.80
N ALA A 230 12.14 -12.06 3.04
CA ALA A 230 10.82 -11.56 3.37
C ALA A 230 10.60 -10.14 2.81
N CYS A 231 11.59 -9.24 2.90
CA CYS A 231 11.56 -7.92 2.28
C CYS A 231 11.40 -7.98 0.76
N SER A 232 12.11 -8.89 0.09
CA SER A 232 12.06 -9.05 -1.37
C SER A 232 10.68 -9.46 -1.91
N LYS A 233 9.76 -9.92 -1.05
CA LYS A 233 8.39 -10.27 -1.43
C LYS A 233 7.45 -9.07 -1.45
N LEU A 234 7.87 -7.90 -0.96
CA LEU A 234 7.02 -6.72 -0.90
C LEU A 234 6.71 -6.14 -2.29
N SER A 235 7.65 -6.27 -3.23
CA SER A 235 7.44 -5.94 -4.65
C SER A 235 8.62 -6.43 -5.50
N PRO A 236 8.46 -6.56 -6.84
CA PRO A 236 9.56 -6.96 -7.72
C PRO A 236 10.71 -5.95 -7.74
N GLY A 237 11.94 -6.41 -7.54
CA GLY A 237 13.15 -5.58 -7.61
C GLY A 237 13.45 -4.76 -6.35
N LEU A 238 14.43 -3.87 -6.43
CA LEU A 238 14.92 -3.05 -5.31
C LEU A 238 14.18 -1.69 -5.29
N THR A 239 12.87 -1.74 -5.11
CA THR A 239 11.94 -0.59 -5.10
C THR A 239 11.87 0.07 -3.71
N GLY A 240 11.13 1.17 -3.59
CA GLY A 240 10.89 1.88 -2.31
C GLY A 240 10.50 0.98 -1.13
N PRO A 241 9.45 0.13 -1.22
CA PRO A 241 9.06 -0.78 -0.15
C PRO A 241 10.15 -1.78 0.26
N VAL A 242 10.84 -2.40 -0.73
CA VAL A 242 11.91 -3.37 -0.47
C VAL A 242 13.12 -2.69 0.16
N ALA A 243 13.54 -1.55 -0.39
CA ALA A 243 14.64 -0.74 0.13
C ALA A 243 14.39 -0.31 1.58
N SER A 244 13.17 0.13 1.88
CA SER A 244 12.80 0.60 3.23
C SER A 244 12.69 -0.54 4.24
N CYS A 245 12.23 -1.71 3.80
CA CYS A 245 12.29 -2.92 4.61
C CYS A 245 13.75 -3.30 4.93
N ILE A 246 14.65 -3.27 3.94
CA ILE A 246 16.08 -3.55 4.15
C ILE A 246 16.74 -2.45 5.02
N HIS A 247 16.31 -1.20 4.91
CA HIS A 247 16.71 -0.13 5.83
C HIS A 247 16.33 -0.48 7.28
N GLY A 248 15.13 -1.00 7.51
CA GLY A 248 14.70 -1.51 8.81
C GLY A 248 15.58 -2.64 9.38
N ILE A 249 16.21 -3.46 8.53
CA ILE A 249 17.21 -4.46 8.97
C ILE A 249 18.40 -3.75 9.62
N GLY A 250 18.82 -2.61 9.06
CA GLY A 250 19.91 -1.78 9.59
C GLY A 250 19.67 -1.33 11.02
N HIS A 251 18.45 -0.88 11.34
CA HIS A 251 18.07 -0.51 12.71
C HIS A 251 18.22 -1.70 13.67
N GLY A 252 17.62 -2.85 13.36
CA GLY A 252 17.72 -4.03 14.22
C GLY A 252 19.15 -4.54 14.39
N VAL A 253 19.98 -4.47 13.34
CA VAL A 253 21.41 -4.78 13.42
C VAL A 253 22.15 -3.82 14.35
N ALA A 254 21.92 -2.51 14.23
CA ALA A 254 22.56 -1.52 15.09
C ALA A 254 22.13 -1.66 16.56
N SER A 255 20.83 -1.89 16.81
CA SER A 255 20.27 -2.20 18.13
C SER A 255 20.91 -3.45 18.75
N PHE A 256 21.07 -4.52 17.97
CA PHE A 256 21.70 -5.77 18.44
C PHE A 256 23.14 -5.55 18.91
N HIS A 257 23.92 -4.73 18.19
CA HIS A 257 25.29 -4.36 18.57
C HIS A 257 25.35 -3.21 19.58
N GLY A 258 24.22 -2.85 20.20
CA GLY A 258 24.11 -1.84 21.25
C GLY A 258 24.44 -0.41 20.81
N THR A 259 24.45 -0.14 19.50
CA THR A 259 24.85 1.17 18.93
C THR A 259 26.23 1.67 19.39
N SER A 260 27.11 0.74 19.77
CA SER A 260 28.48 1.02 20.22
C SER A 260 29.55 0.43 19.29
N ASP A 261 29.24 -0.64 18.53
CA ASP A 261 30.16 -1.27 17.58
C ASP A 261 29.71 -1.09 16.12
N LEU A 262 30.09 0.05 15.54
CA LEU A 262 29.71 0.42 14.18
C LEU A 262 30.29 -0.56 13.16
N LYS A 263 31.50 -1.07 13.40
CA LYS A 263 32.17 -1.98 12.47
C LYS A 263 31.46 -3.33 12.42
N ALA A 264 31.09 -3.89 13.57
CA ALA A 264 30.33 -5.14 13.63
C ALA A 264 28.93 -4.98 13.01
N SER A 265 28.30 -3.82 13.19
CA SER A 265 27.01 -3.48 12.58
C SER A 265 27.10 -3.48 11.05
N LEU A 266 28.05 -2.73 10.47
CA LEU A 266 28.26 -2.69 9.02
C LEU A 266 28.68 -4.05 8.44
N ALA A 267 29.53 -4.80 9.16
CA ALA A 267 29.93 -6.15 8.77
C ALA A 267 28.74 -7.13 8.76
N SER A 268 27.75 -6.92 9.62
CA SER A 268 26.52 -7.74 9.63
C SER A 268 25.64 -7.42 8.41
N CYS A 269 25.46 -6.14 8.08
CA CYS A 269 24.74 -5.73 6.86
C CYS A 269 25.42 -6.24 5.57
N ARG A 270 26.76 -6.35 5.54
CA ARG A 270 27.50 -6.92 4.39
C ARG A 270 27.19 -8.39 4.09
N LYS A 271 26.55 -9.11 5.01
CA LYS A 271 26.13 -10.50 4.79
C LYS A 271 24.88 -10.61 3.91
N LEU A 272 24.15 -9.51 3.71
CA LEU A 272 22.98 -9.47 2.82
C LEU A 272 23.41 -9.66 1.36
N THR A 273 22.61 -10.38 0.59
CA THR A 273 22.90 -10.69 -0.82
C THR A 273 22.54 -9.55 -1.78
N SER A 274 21.71 -8.61 -1.35
CA SER A 274 21.26 -7.42 -2.10
C SER A 274 20.76 -6.34 -1.13
N GLY A 275 20.83 -5.06 -1.56
CA GLY A 275 20.32 -3.91 -0.80
C GLY A 275 21.13 -3.53 0.45
N GLY A 276 22.39 -3.98 0.55
CA GLY A 276 23.25 -3.68 1.69
C GLY A 276 23.39 -2.19 1.98
N GLU A 277 23.35 -1.34 0.95
CA GLU A 277 23.37 0.12 1.03
C GLU A 277 22.24 0.71 1.89
N TYR A 278 21.04 0.11 1.85
CA TYR A 278 19.91 0.54 2.66
C TYR A 278 20.07 0.06 4.11
N CYS A 279 20.61 -1.14 4.32
CA CYS A 279 20.94 -1.62 5.67
C CYS A 279 22.02 -0.73 6.32
N PHE A 280 23.04 -0.31 5.57
CA PHE A 280 24.05 0.64 6.08
C PHE A 280 23.40 1.97 6.49
N ASP A 281 22.46 2.47 5.69
CA ASP A 281 21.73 3.71 5.98
C ASP A 281 20.94 3.62 7.30
N GLY A 282 20.21 2.52 7.53
CA GLY A 282 19.52 2.27 8.79
C GLY A 282 20.48 2.15 9.99
N VAL A 283 21.65 1.52 9.79
CA VAL A 283 22.69 1.46 10.83
C VAL A 283 23.14 2.88 11.19
N PHE A 284 23.54 3.71 10.22
CA PHE A 284 24.00 5.06 10.52
C PHE A 284 22.92 5.92 11.17
N MET A 285 21.67 5.82 10.72
CA MET A 285 20.53 6.53 11.32
C MET A 285 20.36 6.16 12.81
N GLU A 286 20.42 4.87 13.13
CA GLU A 286 20.29 4.41 14.52
C GLU A 286 21.47 4.88 15.40
N TYR A 287 22.69 4.93 14.85
CA TYR A 287 23.83 5.51 15.57
C TYR A 287 23.63 7.00 15.87
N VAL A 288 23.14 7.78 14.89
CA VAL A 288 22.86 9.20 15.12
C VAL A 288 21.85 9.39 16.26
N ARG A 289 20.83 8.53 16.34
CA ARG A 289 19.80 8.55 17.39
C ARG A 289 20.31 8.10 18.76
N SER A 290 21.03 6.99 18.80
CA SER A 290 21.14 6.17 20.02
C SER A 290 22.58 5.93 20.48
N ALA A 291 23.60 6.24 19.67
CA ALA A 291 24.99 6.03 20.07
C ALA A 291 25.37 6.87 21.31
N PRO A 292 26.34 6.40 22.14
CA PRO A 292 26.85 7.14 23.29
C PRO A 292 27.30 8.57 22.96
N ASP A 293 27.21 9.48 23.92
CA ASP A 293 27.53 10.90 23.73
C ASP A 293 28.98 11.15 23.29
N ASP A 294 29.90 10.25 23.67
CA ASP A 294 31.33 10.30 23.32
C ASP A 294 31.67 9.59 22.00
N PHE A 295 30.69 8.94 21.35
CA PHE A 295 30.92 8.26 20.08
C PHE A 295 31.27 9.25 18.96
N PHE A 296 30.50 10.33 18.84
CA PHE A 296 30.72 11.36 17.82
C PHE A 296 31.64 12.46 18.33
N LYS A 297 32.49 12.97 17.45
CA LYS A 297 33.55 13.92 17.81
C LYS A 297 33.22 15.32 17.34
N LYS A 298 33.11 16.25 18.28
CA LYS A 298 32.82 17.67 17.96
C LYS A 298 33.98 18.34 17.20
N ASP A 299 35.21 17.92 17.48
CA ASP A 299 36.45 18.39 16.87
C ASP A 299 36.77 17.71 15.53
N ASP A 300 36.07 16.62 15.19
CA ASP A 300 36.12 15.97 13.88
C ASP A 300 34.69 15.81 13.30
N PRO A 301 34.14 16.86 12.67
CA PRO A 301 32.77 16.86 12.15
C PRO A 301 32.49 15.86 11.02
N LEU A 302 33.51 15.14 10.52
CA LEU A 302 33.35 14.07 9.53
C LEU A 302 33.45 12.67 10.15
N TYR A 303 33.71 12.57 11.46
CA TYR A 303 33.73 11.30 12.18
C TYR A 303 32.29 10.75 12.35
N PRO A 304 32.06 9.44 12.14
CA PRO A 304 33.03 8.38 11.82
C PRO A 304 33.27 8.18 10.31
N CYS A 305 32.58 8.91 9.44
CA CYS A 305 32.56 8.69 7.99
C CYS A 305 33.96 8.74 7.35
N ASN A 306 34.76 9.75 7.69
CA ASN A 306 36.15 9.87 7.22
C ASN A 306 37.02 8.65 7.58
N LYS A 307 36.87 8.12 8.79
CA LYS A 307 37.62 6.95 9.28
C LYS A 307 37.14 5.66 8.62
N VAL A 308 35.84 5.49 8.51
CA VAL A 308 35.23 4.33 7.84
C VAL A 308 35.62 4.30 6.37
N GLU A 309 35.64 5.44 5.69
CA GLU A 309 36.08 5.54 4.29
C GLU A 309 37.57 5.27 4.12
N ALA A 310 38.41 5.79 5.03
CA ALA A 310 39.85 5.49 5.01
C ALA A 310 40.14 3.98 5.16
N GLU A 311 39.29 3.25 5.89
CA GLU A 311 39.47 1.81 6.14
C GLU A 311 38.83 0.91 5.08
N PHE A 312 37.67 1.30 4.53
CA PHE A 312 36.85 0.43 3.66
C PHE A 312 36.54 1.03 2.28
N GLY A 313 37.17 2.16 1.93
CA GLY A 313 36.89 2.90 0.71
C GLY A 313 35.49 3.54 0.71
N PRO A 314 35.00 4.00 -0.46
CA PRO A 314 33.77 4.80 -0.56
C PRO A 314 32.47 4.03 -0.29
N THR A 315 32.55 2.73 0.02
CA THR A 315 31.42 1.80 0.17
C THR A 315 30.33 2.34 1.09
N TYR A 316 30.71 2.97 2.20
CA TYR A 316 29.77 3.45 3.23
C TYR A 316 29.55 4.96 3.18
N SER A 317 30.28 5.67 2.32
CA SER A 317 30.34 7.14 2.32
C SER A 317 29.01 7.78 1.99
N PHE A 318 28.22 7.17 1.10
CA PHE A 318 26.88 7.65 0.78
C PHE A 318 25.94 7.55 2.00
N SER A 319 25.76 6.35 2.58
CA SER A 319 24.89 6.14 3.74
C SER A 319 25.34 6.95 4.96
N CYS A 320 26.65 7.07 5.19
CA CYS A 320 27.19 7.88 6.28
C CYS A 320 26.95 9.38 6.03
N GLY A 321 27.22 9.87 4.80
CA GLY A 321 26.98 11.25 4.41
C GLY A 321 25.52 11.67 4.51
N ARG A 322 24.58 10.77 4.18
CA ARG A 322 23.13 11.00 4.33
C ARG A 322 22.73 11.26 5.79
N ASN A 323 23.42 10.64 6.74
CA ASN A 323 23.13 10.76 8.16
C ASN A 323 23.98 11.84 8.87
N GLN A 324 24.91 12.49 8.16
CA GLN A 324 25.76 13.52 8.77
C GLN A 324 25.00 14.82 9.12
N PRO A 325 24.19 15.43 8.24
CA PRO A 325 23.45 16.64 8.59
C PRO A 325 22.56 16.53 9.84
N PRO A 326 21.70 15.50 10.00
CA PRO A 326 20.86 15.40 11.19
C PRO A 326 21.69 15.23 12.47
N LEU A 327 22.85 14.54 12.41
CA LEU A 327 23.79 14.46 13.53
C LEU A 327 24.32 15.84 13.94
N LEU A 328 24.86 16.61 12.99
CA LEU A 328 25.47 17.91 13.24
C LEU A 328 24.46 18.92 13.80
N MET A 329 23.24 18.92 13.25
CA MET A 329 22.16 19.80 13.70
C MET A 329 21.63 19.38 15.08
N SER A 330 21.38 18.08 15.30
CA SER A 330 20.73 17.61 16.53
C SER A 330 21.68 17.56 17.73
N ARG A 331 22.87 16.98 17.58
CA ARG A 331 23.83 16.79 18.68
C ARG A 331 24.73 17.99 18.89
N PHE A 332 25.29 18.55 17.81
CA PHE A 332 26.23 19.67 17.90
C PHE A 332 25.59 21.05 17.76
N LYS A 333 24.27 21.11 17.51
CA LYS A 333 23.49 22.35 17.38
C LYS A 333 24.03 23.30 16.30
N MET A 334 24.65 22.75 15.26
CA MET A 334 25.14 23.52 14.11
C MET A 334 23.96 24.04 13.27
N GLY A 335 24.06 25.28 12.82
CA GLY A 335 23.13 25.89 11.88
C GLY A 335 23.30 25.34 10.46
N PHE A 336 22.30 25.55 9.60
CA PHE A 336 22.28 25.04 8.23
C PHE A 336 23.54 25.43 7.43
N ASP A 337 23.98 26.69 7.51
CA ASP A 337 25.14 27.19 6.77
C ASP A 337 26.46 26.58 7.27
N GLU A 338 26.56 26.28 8.57
CA GLU A 338 27.72 25.57 9.15
C GLU A 338 27.78 24.13 8.64
N VAL A 339 26.63 23.45 8.58
CA VAL A 339 26.53 22.08 8.04
C VAL A 339 26.87 22.03 6.55
N VAL A 340 26.42 23.00 5.76
CA VAL A 340 26.85 23.15 4.35
C VAL A 340 28.37 23.25 4.27
N GLY A 341 28.98 24.06 5.13
CA GLY A 341 30.43 24.18 5.25
C GLY A 341 31.10 22.82 5.49
N VAL A 342 30.61 22.06 6.48
CA VAL A 342 31.13 20.72 6.79
C VAL A 342 30.98 19.76 5.61
N CYS A 343 29.81 19.69 4.98
CA CYS A 343 29.59 18.85 3.79
C CYS A 343 30.63 19.15 2.71
N LEU A 344 30.93 20.42 2.44
CA LEU A 344 31.91 20.83 1.42
C LEU A 344 33.35 20.43 1.74
N THR A 345 33.71 20.25 3.01
CA THR A 345 35.08 19.86 3.40
C THR A 345 35.43 18.41 3.07
N SER A 346 34.43 17.54 2.85
CA SER A 346 34.69 16.13 2.58
C SER A 346 35.31 15.93 1.19
N PRO A 347 36.44 15.20 1.06
CA PRO A 347 37.02 14.86 -0.23
C PRO A 347 36.18 13.81 -0.98
N SER A 348 35.28 13.12 -0.28
CA SER A 348 34.49 12.02 -0.83
C SER A 348 33.28 12.54 -1.61
N LYS A 349 33.25 12.24 -2.91
CA LYS A 349 32.12 12.60 -3.78
C LYS A 349 30.81 11.92 -3.34
N PRO A 350 30.75 10.58 -3.08
CA PRO A 350 29.54 9.93 -2.60
C PRO A 350 29.02 10.50 -1.27
N PHE A 351 29.93 10.85 -0.37
CA PHE A 351 29.56 11.52 0.88
C PHE A 351 28.91 12.87 0.62
N LYS A 352 29.55 13.73 -0.18
CA LYS A 352 29.03 15.09 -0.48
C LYS A 352 27.65 15.01 -1.08
N GLU A 353 27.49 14.16 -2.09
CA GLU A 353 26.22 13.90 -2.74
C GLU A 353 25.11 13.59 -1.72
N ALA A 354 25.33 12.62 -0.84
CA ALA A 354 24.36 12.23 0.17
C ALA A 354 24.14 13.29 1.27
N CYS A 355 25.19 14.03 1.64
CA CYS A 355 25.11 15.13 2.61
C CYS A 355 24.16 16.23 2.09
N PHE A 356 24.23 16.55 0.79
CA PHE A 356 23.34 17.53 0.17
C PHE A 356 21.92 17.01 -0.09
N ASP A 357 21.73 15.70 -0.32
CA ASP A 357 20.38 15.10 -0.30
C ASP A 357 19.72 15.31 1.07
N ALA A 358 20.47 15.02 2.15
CA ALA A 358 19.97 15.11 3.52
C ALA A 358 19.66 16.53 3.97
N LEU A 359 20.34 17.54 3.44
CA LEU A 359 19.95 18.94 3.61
C LEU A 359 18.61 19.24 2.93
N GLY A 360 18.34 18.66 1.76
CA GLY A 360 17.03 18.71 1.11
C GLY A 360 15.93 18.07 1.96
N PHE A 361 16.19 16.89 2.51
CA PHE A 361 15.25 16.21 3.44
C PHE A 361 14.96 17.06 4.68
N SER A 362 16.01 17.65 5.26
CA SER A 362 15.89 18.52 6.45
C SER A 362 15.03 19.75 6.19
N LEU A 363 15.15 20.36 5.01
CA LEU A 363 14.31 21.51 4.62
C LEU A 363 12.86 21.09 4.37
N ALA A 364 12.65 19.89 3.81
CA ALA A 364 11.32 19.35 3.54
C ALA A 364 10.53 19.00 4.81
N ALA A 365 11.21 18.83 5.96
CA ALA A 365 10.56 18.66 7.27
C ALA A 365 9.63 19.83 7.64
N SER A 366 9.85 21.03 7.08
CA SER A 366 8.95 22.18 7.24
C SER A 366 7.61 22.01 6.50
N GLY A 367 7.54 21.12 5.51
CA GLY A 367 6.43 21.00 4.57
C GLY A 367 6.26 22.21 3.64
N ASP A 368 7.22 23.14 3.60
CA ASP A 368 7.15 24.39 2.84
C ASP A 368 8.12 24.39 1.66
N GLY A 369 7.57 24.37 0.44
CA GLY A 369 8.37 24.39 -0.79
C GLY A 369 9.25 25.65 -0.93
N GLN A 370 8.83 26.81 -0.41
CA GLN A 370 9.65 28.02 -0.46
C GLN A 370 10.86 27.93 0.45
N GLN A 371 10.73 27.28 1.61
CA GLN A 371 11.88 27.03 2.50
C GLN A 371 12.88 26.08 1.86
N ILE A 372 12.43 25.05 1.14
CA ILE A 372 13.32 24.17 0.37
C ILE A 372 14.07 24.97 -0.69
N ILE A 373 13.36 25.77 -1.50
CA ILE A 373 13.96 26.58 -2.57
C ILE A 373 15.00 27.56 -2.01
N GLN A 374 14.64 28.32 -0.98
CA GLN A 374 15.52 29.33 -0.39
C GLN A 374 16.70 28.69 0.36
N GLY A 375 16.46 27.60 1.09
CA GLY A 375 17.49 26.86 1.82
C GLY A 375 18.51 26.24 0.88
N CYS A 376 18.08 25.51 -0.16
CA CYS A 376 19.00 24.89 -1.12
C CYS A 376 19.85 25.94 -1.86
N ARG A 377 19.30 27.13 -2.17
CA ARG A 377 20.07 28.23 -2.81
C ARG A 377 21.24 28.73 -1.96
N LYS A 378 21.22 28.55 -0.63
CA LYS A 378 22.33 28.93 0.25
C LYS A 378 23.60 28.10 0.03
N ILE A 379 23.49 26.93 -0.60
CA ILE A 379 24.62 26.04 -0.89
C ILE A 379 25.61 26.69 -1.88
N LYS A 380 25.15 27.59 -2.76
CA LYS A 380 25.93 28.36 -3.75
C LYS A 380 26.75 27.55 -4.77
N VAL A 381 26.82 26.23 -4.64
CA VAL A 381 27.42 25.31 -5.62
C VAL A 381 26.30 24.66 -6.41
N LEU A 382 26.18 25.00 -7.70
CA LEU A 382 25.03 24.64 -8.54
C LEU A 382 24.70 23.15 -8.48
N GLU A 383 25.69 22.26 -8.69
CA GLU A 383 25.53 20.80 -8.61
C GLU A 383 24.76 20.36 -7.35
N TYR A 384 25.11 20.92 -6.19
CA TYR A 384 24.54 20.56 -4.91
C TYR A 384 23.24 21.31 -4.60
N VAL A 385 23.02 22.48 -5.19
CA VAL A 385 21.71 23.17 -5.18
C VAL A 385 20.66 22.30 -5.88
N LEU A 386 20.98 21.79 -7.07
CA LEU A 386 20.06 20.93 -7.84
C LEU A 386 19.73 19.64 -7.09
N ARG A 387 20.76 19.04 -6.48
CA ARG A 387 20.64 17.80 -5.71
C ARG A 387 19.78 17.99 -4.45
N CYS A 388 20.04 19.04 -3.67
CA CYS A 388 19.23 19.42 -2.51
C CYS A 388 17.76 19.67 -2.88
N ALA A 389 17.50 20.43 -3.95
CA ALA A 389 16.13 20.74 -4.37
C ALA A 389 15.37 19.50 -4.86
N LYS A 390 16.03 18.63 -5.64
CA LYS A 390 15.46 17.35 -6.06
C LYS A 390 15.13 16.45 -4.87
N ALA A 391 16.05 16.31 -3.92
CA ALA A 391 15.86 15.53 -2.71
C ALA A 391 14.70 16.09 -1.86
N GLY A 392 14.63 17.42 -1.67
CA GLY A 392 13.54 18.07 -0.94
C GLY A 392 12.18 17.93 -1.63
N ALA A 393 12.13 18.05 -2.95
CA ALA A 393 10.90 17.83 -3.73
C ALA A 393 10.41 16.37 -3.60
N GLY A 394 11.34 15.41 -3.69
CA GLY A 394 11.05 14.00 -3.49
C GLY A 394 10.57 13.70 -2.06
N GLU A 395 11.17 14.33 -1.05
CA GLU A 395 10.80 14.14 0.35
C GLU A 395 9.38 14.63 0.66
N LEU A 396 8.91 15.69 0.00
CA LEU A 396 7.51 16.13 0.12
C LEU A 396 6.54 15.04 -0.34
N VAL A 397 6.84 14.37 -1.47
CA VAL A 397 6.05 13.24 -1.99
C VAL A 397 6.13 12.06 -1.03
N PHE A 398 7.35 11.74 -0.60
CA PHE A 398 7.67 10.61 0.25
C PHE A 398 6.95 10.67 1.60
N GLN A 399 6.99 11.82 2.29
CA GLN A 399 6.32 12.06 3.58
C GLN A 399 4.81 12.28 3.46
N GLU A 400 4.27 12.31 2.23
CA GLU A 400 2.89 12.72 1.95
C GLU A 400 2.57 14.09 2.57
N ALA A 401 3.51 15.03 2.45
CA ALA A 401 3.36 16.35 3.05
C ALA A 401 2.07 17.03 2.56
N PRO A 402 1.31 17.76 3.40
CA PRO A 402 0.08 18.41 2.95
C PRO A 402 0.32 19.31 1.73
N GLY A 403 -0.38 19.03 0.62
CA GLY A 403 -0.22 19.73 -0.66
C GLY A 403 1.09 19.41 -1.39
N TRP A 404 1.70 18.25 -1.13
CA TRP A 404 2.98 17.86 -1.72
C TRP A 404 2.98 17.94 -3.24
N GLN A 405 1.87 17.69 -3.94
CA GLN A 405 1.80 17.72 -5.41
C GLN A 405 2.23 19.08 -5.98
N GLU A 406 1.58 20.15 -5.53
CA GLU A 406 1.86 21.52 -5.98
C GLU A 406 3.23 21.99 -5.48
N LYS A 407 3.58 21.61 -4.25
CA LYS A 407 4.82 22.05 -3.61
C LYS A 407 6.06 21.38 -4.22
N SER A 408 6.04 20.08 -4.49
CA SER A 408 7.16 19.37 -5.12
C SER A 408 7.38 19.86 -6.54
N GLU A 409 6.29 20.11 -7.28
CA GLU A 409 6.38 20.69 -8.63
C GLU A 409 6.93 22.12 -8.59
N ALA A 410 6.49 22.95 -7.64
CA ALA A 410 7.02 24.29 -7.45
C ALA A 410 8.53 24.30 -7.12
N VAL A 411 9.00 23.37 -6.29
CA VAL A 411 10.43 23.21 -5.98
C VAL A 411 11.20 22.84 -7.25
N CYS A 412 10.73 21.85 -8.03
CA CYS A 412 11.37 21.46 -9.29
C CYS A 412 11.36 22.58 -10.32
N ASN A 413 10.28 23.36 -10.42
CA ASN A 413 10.19 24.49 -11.35
C ASN A 413 11.12 25.66 -10.97
N ALA A 414 11.54 25.75 -9.72
CA ALA A 414 12.45 26.80 -9.24
C ALA A 414 13.94 26.55 -9.57
N ILE A 415 14.27 25.36 -10.11
CA ILE A 415 15.61 24.98 -10.60
C ILE A 415 15.56 24.71 -12.11
N LEU A 416 15.72 25.76 -12.92
CA LEU A 416 15.62 25.65 -14.39
C LEU A 416 16.57 24.60 -14.97
N GLU A 417 17.84 24.61 -14.52
CA GLU A 417 18.80 23.54 -14.79
C GLU A 417 18.47 22.35 -13.89
N GLY A 418 18.15 21.18 -14.47
CA GLY A 418 17.77 19.98 -13.70
C GLY A 418 16.28 19.84 -13.39
N ARG A 419 15.42 20.76 -13.86
CA ARG A 419 13.95 20.70 -13.74
C ARG A 419 13.39 19.33 -14.15
N ASP A 420 13.73 18.87 -15.34
CA ASP A 420 13.18 17.63 -15.90
C ASP A 420 13.62 16.39 -15.12
N ASP A 421 14.86 16.37 -14.62
CA ASP A 421 15.35 15.29 -13.75
C ASP A 421 14.61 15.29 -12.40
N CYS A 422 14.35 16.47 -11.84
CA CYS A 422 13.57 16.62 -10.61
C CYS A 422 12.12 16.16 -10.80
N LEU A 423 11.45 16.57 -11.88
CA LEU A 423 10.07 16.15 -12.17
C LEU A 423 9.98 14.64 -12.42
N LYS A 424 10.90 14.06 -13.20
CA LYS A 424 10.98 12.60 -13.39
C LYS A 424 11.20 11.86 -12.08
N HIS A 425 12.03 12.40 -11.19
CA HIS A 425 12.23 11.83 -9.86
C HIS A 425 10.95 11.87 -9.02
N VAL A 426 10.25 13.00 -9.00
CA VAL A 426 8.94 13.14 -8.33
C VAL A 426 7.93 12.14 -8.89
N ASP A 427 7.74 12.09 -10.21
CA ASP A 427 6.77 11.18 -10.84
C ASP A 427 7.11 9.70 -10.56
N LYS A 428 8.40 9.34 -10.55
CA LYS A 428 8.85 8.01 -10.15
C LYS A 428 8.43 7.68 -8.71
N LEU A 429 8.65 8.60 -7.76
CA LEU A 429 8.27 8.38 -6.36
C LEU A 429 6.74 8.29 -6.18
N ILE A 430 5.96 9.06 -6.94
CA ILE A 430 4.49 8.97 -6.94
C ILE A 430 4.05 7.55 -7.28
N LEU A 431 4.64 6.96 -8.33
CA LEU A 431 4.35 5.60 -8.77
C LEU A 431 4.84 4.56 -7.74
N GLU A 432 6.09 4.65 -7.30
CA GLU A 432 6.69 3.68 -6.37
C GLU A 432 5.97 3.61 -5.01
N TYR A 433 5.42 4.73 -4.53
CA TYR A 433 4.71 4.81 -3.25
C TYR A 433 3.18 4.83 -3.38
N GLY A 434 2.63 4.60 -4.58
CA GLY A 434 1.17 4.57 -4.79
C GLY A 434 0.45 5.86 -4.41
N ARG A 435 1.11 7.02 -4.57
CA ARG A 435 0.54 8.32 -4.18
C ARG A 435 -0.51 8.78 -5.20
N LYS A 436 -1.61 9.38 -4.73
CA LYS A 436 -2.64 9.95 -5.61
C LYS A 436 -2.30 11.41 -5.97
N LYS A 437 -2.00 11.69 -7.24
CA LYS A 437 -1.86 13.08 -7.73
C LYS A 437 -3.26 13.68 -7.85
N LYS A 438 -3.51 14.84 -7.22
CA LYS A 438 -4.74 15.60 -7.48
C LYS A 438 -4.66 16.15 -8.90
N LEU A 439 -5.54 15.69 -9.78
CA LEU A 439 -5.64 16.21 -11.14
C LEU A 439 -6.64 17.37 -11.17
N ASN A 440 -6.18 18.50 -11.70
CA ASN A 440 -7.03 19.64 -11.95
C ASN A 440 -7.58 19.54 -13.39
N PHE A 441 -8.85 19.18 -13.47
CA PHE A 441 -9.64 19.26 -14.70
C PHE A 441 -10.12 20.69 -14.91
N THR A 442 -9.96 21.19 -16.12
CA THR A 442 -10.30 22.58 -16.45
C THR A 442 -11.51 22.61 -17.35
N PRO A 443 -12.56 23.41 -17.06
CA PRO A 443 -13.68 23.54 -17.98
C PRO A 443 -13.28 24.03 -19.37
N ILE A 444 -14.01 23.60 -20.40
CA ILE A 444 -13.74 24.04 -21.78
C ILE A 444 -13.85 25.57 -21.90
N GLN A 445 -12.94 26.17 -22.66
CA GLN A 445 -12.96 27.60 -22.92
C GLN A 445 -13.76 27.94 -24.19
N ASN A 446 -14.25 29.17 -24.28
CA ASN A 446 -14.95 29.64 -25.48
C ASN A 446 -14.04 29.55 -26.72
N ASN A 447 -14.55 28.97 -27.81
CA ASN A 447 -13.86 28.72 -29.09
C ASN A 447 -12.76 27.65 -29.07
N GLU A 448 -12.64 26.86 -27.99
CA GLU A 448 -11.73 25.71 -27.97
C GLU A 448 -12.28 24.54 -28.82
N ASP A 449 -11.41 23.83 -29.55
CA ASP A 449 -11.79 22.63 -30.30
C ASP A 449 -12.16 21.49 -29.35
N LEU A 450 -13.36 20.93 -29.54
CA LEU A 450 -13.91 19.90 -28.65
C LEU A 450 -13.08 18.60 -28.65
N ASN A 451 -12.52 18.20 -29.80
CA ASN A 451 -11.72 16.98 -29.89
C ASN A 451 -10.39 17.17 -29.17
N LEU A 452 -9.72 18.32 -29.37
CA LEU A 452 -8.49 18.67 -28.66
C LEU A 452 -8.71 18.76 -27.15
N TYR A 453 -9.80 19.39 -26.73
CA TYR A 453 -10.18 19.50 -25.33
C TYR A 453 -10.35 18.13 -24.67
N VAL A 454 -11.21 17.27 -25.22
CA VAL A 454 -11.49 15.95 -24.64
C VAL A 454 -10.22 15.09 -24.59
N ARG A 455 -9.42 15.09 -25.65
CA ARG A 455 -8.14 14.37 -25.67
C ARG A 455 -7.19 14.89 -24.61
N ARG A 456 -7.04 16.21 -24.46
CA ARG A 456 -6.19 16.81 -23.42
C ARG A 456 -6.61 16.36 -22.03
N GLU A 457 -7.90 16.43 -21.70
CA GLU A 457 -8.37 16.09 -20.36
C GLU A 457 -8.26 14.59 -20.08
N ILE A 458 -8.56 13.71 -21.03
CA ILE A 458 -8.37 12.25 -20.89
C ILE A 458 -6.88 11.91 -20.78
N LYS A 459 -6.01 12.60 -21.54
CA LYS A 459 -4.56 12.38 -21.50
C LYS A 459 -3.97 12.59 -20.10
N LYS A 460 -4.52 13.52 -19.31
CA LYS A 460 -4.12 13.71 -17.90
C LYS A 460 -4.26 12.42 -17.08
N CYS A 461 -5.33 11.65 -17.31
CA CYS A 461 -5.52 10.34 -16.68
C CYS A 461 -4.59 9.28 -17.26
N TYR A 462 -4.44 9.29 -18.58
CA TYR A 462 -3.60 8.33 -19.29
C TYR A 462 -2.13 8.40 -18.85
N ASP A 463 -1.58 9.61 -18.74
CA ASP A 463 -0.19 9.85 -18.31
C ASP A 463 0.08 9.40 -16.85
N MET A 464 -0.97 9.23 -16.06
CA MET A 464 -0.91 8.73 -14.68
C MET A 464 -1.34 7.26 -14.53
N ALA A 465 -1.42 6.52 -15.65
CA ALA A 465 -1.87 5.13 -15.69
C ALA A 465 -3.25 4.92 -15.02
N GLY A 466 -4.14 5.92 -15.06
CA GLY A 466 -5.50 5.82 -14.49
C GLY A 466 -5.59 5.81 -12.97
N SER A 467 -4.51 6.11 -12.25
CA SER A 467 -4.48 6.04 -10.78
C SER A 467 -5.52 6.94 -10.09
N GLY A 468 -6.08 6.44 -8.99
CA GLY A 468 -6.82 7.26 -8.02
C GLY A 468 -8.26 7.64 -8.38
N GLY A 469 -8.89 6.99 -9.38
CA GLY A 469 -10.26 7.31 -9.81
C GLY A 469 -10.33 8.39 -10.90
N CYS A 470 -9.21 8.69 -11.56
CA CYS A 470 -9.12 9.77 -12.55
C CYS A 470 -10.18 9.71 -13.65
N TYR A 471 -10.41 8.52 -14.21
CA TYR A 471 -11.36 8.36 -15.32
C TYR A 471 -12.80 8.62 -14.91
N LYS A 472 -13.14 8.43 -13.62
CA LYS A 472 -14.43 8.84 -13.06
C LYS A 472 -14.56 10.36 -13.02
N ASP A 473 -13.51 11.05 -12.59
CA ASP A 473 -13.50 12.51 -12.47
C ASP A 473 -13.54 13.19 -13.85
N VAL A 474 -12.77 12.70 -14.83
CA VAL A 474 -12.84 13.21 -16.20
C VAL A 474 -14.20 12.89 -16.85
N ALA A 475 -14.77 11.70 -16.61
CA ALA A 475 -16.11 11.38 -17.10
C ALA A 475 -17.16 12.34 -16.50
N LYS A 476 -17.06 12.69 -15.22
CA LYS A 476 -17.91 13.70 -14.60
C LYS A 476 -17.77 15.07 -15.27
N LEU A 477 -16.54 15.54 -15.47
CA LEU A 477 -16.28 16.80 -16.18
C LEU A 477 -16.93 16.83 -17.57
N LEU A 478 -16.74 15.76 -18.34
CA LEU A 478 -17.27 15.65 -19.70
C LEU A 478 -18.80 15.57 -19.70
N TYR A 479 -19.38 14.81 -18.77
CA TYR A 479 -20.84 14.72 -18.60
C TYR A 479 -21.45 16.08 -18.26
N ASP A 480 -20.88 16.79 -17.27
CA ASP A 480 -21.40 18.08 -16.82
C ASP A 480 -21.37 19.13 -17.95
N GLN A 481 -20.42 19.04 -18.88
CA GLN A 481 -20.30 19.98 -20.01
C GLN A 481 -21.11 19.62 -21.25
N PHE A 482 -21.20 18.32 -21.57
CA PHE A 482 -21.71 17.89 -22.86
C PHE A 482 -22.87 16.89 -22.78
N GLY A 483 -23.08 16.24 -21.63
CA GLY A 483 -24.01 15.13 -21.47
C GLY A 483 -23.55 13.84 -22.16
N LEU A 484 -24.36 12.78 -22.07
CA LEU A 484 -24.01 11.44 -22.56
C LEU A 484 -23.81 11.39 -24.09
N SER A 485 -24.87 11.63 -24.88
CA SER A 485 -24.82 11.42 -26.34
C SER A 485 -23.74 12.23 -27.04
N LYS A 486 -23.55 13.51 -26.65
CA LYS A 486 -22.52 14.35 -27.25
C LYS A 486 -21.11 13.87 -26.88
N THR A 487 -20.90 13.44 -25.63
CA THR A 487 -19.61 12.90 -25.21
C THR A 487 -19.29 11.59 -25.93
N LEU A 488 -20.26 10.68 -26.08
CA LEU A 488 -20.09 9.45 -26.86
C LEU A 488 -19.67 9.77 -28.30
N ASN A 489 -20.33 10.70 -28.97
CA ASN A 489 -19.96 11.08 -30.34
C ASN A 489 -18.53 11.67 -30.43
N ILE A 490 -18.09 12.44 -29.43
CA ILE A 490 -16.72 12.95 -29.37
C ILE A 490 -15.72 11.80 -29.12
N LEU A 491 -16.02 10.86 -28.22
CA LEU A 491 -15.14 9.70 -28.00
C LEU A 491 -15.00 8.86 -29.27
N LYS A 492 -16.10 8.62 -29.97
CA LYS A 492 -16.14 7.88 -31.25
C LYS A 492 -15.20 8.46 -32.30
N THR A 493 -15.18 9.78 -32.47
CA THR A 493 -14.28 10.44 -33.43
C THR A 493 -12.82 10.48 -32.97
N ASN A 494 -12.54 10.19 -31.70
CA ASN A 494 -11.20 10.21 -31.13
C ASN A 494 -10.65 8.80 -30.78
N GLU A 495 -11.36 7.70 -31.08
CA GLU A 495 -10.85 6.34 -30.88
C GLU A 495 -9.58 6.03 -31.70
N GLY A 496 -9.19 6.88 -32.66
CA GLY A 496 -7.87 6.77 -33.31
C GLY A 496 -6.69 7.19 -32.43
N HIS A 497 -6.92 7.84 -31.29
CA HIS A 497 -5.88 8.38 -30.42
C HIS A 497 -5.66 7.49 -29.19
N GLN A 498 -4.39 7.15 -28.92
CA GLN A 498 -4.00 6.18 -27.89
C GLN A 498 -4.54 6.53 -26.49
N GLU A 499 -4.49 7.80 -26.11
CA GLU A 499 -4.97 8.28 -24.81
C GLU A 499 -6.48 8.04 -24.60
N VAL A 500 -7.27 8.09 -25.68
CA VAL A 500 -8.70 7.78 -25.66
C VAL A 500 -8.90 6.29 -25.77
N TYR A 501 -8.30 5.66 -26.79
CA TYR A 501 -8.50 4.25 -27.11
C TYR A 501 -8.26 3.32 -25.92
N ALA A 502 -7.23 3.62 -25.14
CA ALA A 502 -6.79 2.79 -24.03
C ALA A 502 -7.85 2.60 -22.94
N ARG A 503 -8.63 3.66 -22.62
CA ARG A 503 -9.53 3.67 -21.44
C ARG A 503 -10.89 4.32 -21.69
N CYS A 504 -11.27 4.60 -22.93
CA CYS A 504 -12.57 5.21 -23.17
C CYS A 504 -13.74 4.29 -22.81
N HIS A 505 -13.57 2.95 -22.80
CA HIS A 505 -14.59 2.02 -22.31
C HIS A 505 -14.95 2.30 -20.84
N GLU A 506 -13.95 2.43 -19.98
CA GLU A 506 -14.15 2.76 -18.57
C GLU A 506 -14.83 4.14 -18.42
N VAL A 507 -14.43 5.12 -19.22
CA VAL A 507 -15.05 6.45 -19.22
C VAL A 507 -16.54 6.38 -19.56
N THR A 508 -16.94 5.56 -20.54
CA THR A 508 -18.35 5.45 -20.95
C THR A 508 -19.24 4.80 -19.90
N HIS A 509 -18.70 3.93 -19.04
CA HIS A 509 -19.44 3.44 -17.86
C HIS A 509 -19.84 4.60 -16.95
N TYR A 510 -18.87 5.42 -16.55
CA TYR A 510 -19.12 6.55 -15.65
C TYR A 510 -20.06 7.61 -16.25
N LEU A 511 -20.01 7.81 -17.58
CA LEU A 511 -20.94 8.70 -18.27
C LEU A 511 -22.38 8.19 -18.20
N SER A 512 -22.62 6.91 -18.48
CA SER A 512 -23.97 6.35 -18.49
C SER A 512 -24.53 6.10 -17.09
N ARG A 513 -23.68 5.83 -16.08
CA ARG A 513 -24.07 5.82 -14.66
C ARG A 513 -24.69 7.17 -14.26
N GLN A 514 -24.07 8.29 -14.64
CA GLN A 514 -24.60 9.64 -14.38
C GLN A 514 -25.90 9.92 -15.15
N GLU A 515 -25.98 9.51 -16.42
CA GLU A 515 -27.21 9.66 -17.19
C GLU A 515 -28.35 8.82 -16.61
N TYR A 516 -28.08 7.61 -16.14
CA TYR A 516 -29.05 6.79 -15.44
C TYR A 516 -29.50 7.45 -14.13
N GLU A 517 -28.59 8.01 -13.34
CA GLU A 517 -28.94 8.74 -12.11
C GLU A 517 -29.92 9.89 -12.39
N LYS A 518 -29.81 10.54 -13.56
CA LYS A 518 -30.72 11.59 -14.01
C LYS A 518 -32.05 11.07 -14.58
N GLN A 519 -32.01 10.02 -15.40
CA GLN A 519 -33.18 9.54 -16.16
C GLN A 519 -34.02 8.49 -15.43
N LYS A 520 -33.40 7.73 -14.52
CA LYS A 520 -34.00 6.61 -13.77
C LYS A 520 -34.68 5.56 -14.66
N SER A 521 -34.14 5.33 -15.87
CA SER A 521 -34.78 4.47 -16.88
C SER A 521 -33.74 3.86 -17.82
N ILE A 522 -33.55 2.53 -17.76
CA ILE A 522 -32.63 1.79 -18.64
C ILE A 522 -32.90 2.13 -20.11
N SER A 523 -34.16 2.02 -20.55
CA SER A 523 -34.56 2.25 -21.94
C SER A 523 -34.21 3.65 -22.47
N LYS A 524 -34.32 4.69 -21.64
CA LYS A 524 -34.00 6.08 -22.03
C LYS A 524 -32.50 6.32 -22.15
N VAL A 525 -31.70 5.64 -21.34
CA VAL A 525 -30.24 5.71 -21.41
C VAL A 525 -29.74 4.86 -22.58
N TYR A 526 -30.25 3.64 -22.73
CA TYR A 526 -29.91 2.74 -23.84
C TYR A 526 -30.21 3.37 -25.21
N ALA A 527 -31.31 4.12 -25.35
CA ALA A 527 -31.62 4.85 -26.57
C ALA A 527 -30.58 5.94 -26.93
N GLN A 528 -29.71 6.32 -25.99
CA GLN A 528 -28.59 7.25 -26.20
C GLN A 528 -27.24 6.54 -26.39
N CYS A 529 -27.15 5.25 -26.08
CA CYS A 529 -25.93 4.45 -26.19
C CYS A 529 -25.72 3.94 -27.63
N ASP A 530 -24.46 3.66 -27.96
CA ASP A 530 -24.07 2.89 -29.15
C ASP A 530 -22.82 2.05 -28.81
N SER A 531 -22.21 1.42 -29.82
CA SER A 531 -21.03 0.56 -29.61
C SER A 531 -19.74 1.32 -29.29
N THR A 532 -19.77 2.66 -29.26
CA THR A 532 -18.59 3.51 -29.01
C THR A 532 -17.86 3.02 -27.76
N CYS A 533 -16.54 2.89 -27.87
CA CYS A 533 -15.69 2.40 -26.80
C CYS A 533 -16.12 1.03 -26.28
N HIS A 534 -16.47 0.13 -27.20
CA HIS A 534 -16.82 -1.26 -26.92
C HIS A 534 -18.03 -1.38 -25.97
N GLY A 535 -19.08 -0.60 -26.23
CA GLY A 535 -20.38 -0.76 -25.57
C GLY A 535 -20.44 -0.36 -24.09
N GLY A 536 -19.40 0.24 -23.52
CA GLY A 536 -19.34 0.55 -22.07
C GLY A 536 -20.50 1.41 -21.54
N CYS A 537 -21.18 2.17 -22.41
CA CYS A 537 -22.42 2.88 -22.07
C CYS A 537 -23.53 1.95 -21.56
N TYR A 538 -23.73 0.79 -22.19
CA TYR A 538 -24.75 -0.18 -21.79
C TYR A 538 -24.44 -0.74 -20.39
N HIS A 539 -23.19 -1.11 -20.15
CA HIS A 539 -22.73 -1.70 -18.89
C HIS A 539 -22.90 -0.73 -17.72
N GLY A 540 -22.41 0.51 -17.86
CA GLY A 540 -22.54 1.56 -16.85
C GLY A 540 -23.98 1.83 -16.41
N THR A 541 -24.92 1.73 -17.35
CA THR A 541 -26.35 1.91 -17.06
C THR A 541 -26.88 0.81 -16.13
N LEU A 542 -26.50 -0.45 -16.40
CA LEU A 542 -26.96 -1.61 -15.61
C LEU A 542 -26.37 -1.63 -14.20
N GLU A 543 -25.10 -1.23 -14.07
CA GLU A 543 -24.45 -1.10 -12.77
C GLU A 543 -25.15 -0.06 -11.88
N ALA A 544 -25.42 1.13 -12.43
CA ALA A 544 -26.14 2.17 -11.70
C ALA A 544 -27.58 1.75 -11.37
N TYR A 545 -28.24 1.06 -12.30
CA TYR A 545 -29.58 0.51 -12.10
C TYR A 545 -29.63 -0.48 -10.94
N LEU A 546 -28.81 -1.53 -10.95
CA LEU A 546 -28.84 -2.54 -9.90
C LEU A 546 -28.41 -1.96 -8.55
N LYS A 547 -27.42 -1.06 -8.54
CA LYS A 547 -27.00 -0.36 -7.31
C LYS A 547 -28.15 0.42 -6.68
N GLU A 548 -28.92 1.15 -7.48
CA GLU A 548 -30.06 1.93 -6.98
C GLU A 548 -31.14 1.04 -6.37
N LYS A 549 -31.37 -0.16 -6.93
CA LYS A 549 -32.43 -1.05 -6.43
C LYS A 549 -32.20 -1.47 -4.98
N ASN A 550 -30.94 -1.55 -4.53
CA ASN A 550 -30.57 -1.83 -3.15
C ASN A 550 -31.38 -2.99 -2.55
N LEU A 551 -31.46 -4.09 -3.32
CA LEU A 551 -32.20 -5.30 -2.96
C LEU A 551 -31.35 -6.15 -2.01
N ASP A 552 -32.01 -6.91 -1.15
CA ASP A 552 -31.37 -8.02 -0.45
C ASP A 552 -31.06 -9.17 -1.42
N ASP A 553 -30.28 -10.16 -0.99
CA ASP A 553 -29.82 -11.25 -1.85
C ASP A 553 -30.98 -11.99 -2.53
N ALA A 554 -32.09 -12.21 -1.81
CA ALA A 554 -33.27 -12.90 -2.33
C ALA A 554 -34.03 -12.04 -3.36
N GLY A 555 -34.20 -10.74 -3.08
CA GLY A 555 -34.79 -9.79 -4.01
C GLY A 555 -33.95 -9.65 -5.28
N LEU A 556 -32.63 -9.56 -5.12
CA LEU A 556 -31.69 -9.46 -6.23
C LEU A 556 -31.75 -10.72 -7.11
N ALA A 557 -31.66 -11.92 -6.54
CA ALA A 557 -31.72 -13.17 -7.30
C ALA A 557 -33.01 -13.35 -8.11
N ASN A 558 -34.15 -12.87 -7.60
CA ASN A 558 -35.43 -12.92 -8.32
C ASN A 558 -35.55 -11.84 -9.40
N HIS A 559 -34.99 -10.65 -9.16
CA HIS A 559 -35.07 -9.51 -10.07
C HIS A 559 -34.06 -9.61 -11.22
N PHE A 560 -32.85 -10.09 -10.93
CA PHE A 560 -31.71 -10.18 -11.85
C PHE A 560 -32.04 -10.80 -13.22
N PRO A 561 -32.71 -11.96 -13.34
CA PRO A 561 -32.98 -12.58 -14.65
C PRO A 561 -34.04 -11.82 -15.47
N THR A 562 -34.74 -10.85 -14.89
CA THR A 562 -35.79 -10.08 -15.59
C THR A 562 -35.30 -8.80 -16.24
N VAL A 563 -34.10 -8.33 -15.86
CA VAL A 563 -33.62 -6.97 -16.19
C VAL A 563 -33.48 -6.75 -17.70
N CYS A 564 -32.92 -7.73 -18.42
CA CYS A 564 -32.71 -7.62 -19.85
C CYS A 564 -33.95 -7.94 -20.69
N GLY A 565 -35.09 -8.33 -20.11
CA GLY A 565 -36.27 -8.70 -20.88
C GLY A 565 -36.04 -9.90 -21.80
N LYS A 566 -36.54 -9.82 -23.03
CA LYS A 566 -36.45 -10.90 -24.04
C LYS A 566 -35.67 -10.43 -25.27
N PRO A 567 -35.06 -11.36 -26.04
CA PRO A 567 -34.34 -11.01 -27.27
C PRO A 567 -35.16 -10.17 -28.27
N GLN A 568 -36.47 -10.41 -28.34
CA GLN A 568 -37.38 -9.70 -29.27
C GLN A 568 -37.64 -8.23 -28.88
N ASP A 569 -37.26 -7.82 -27.66
CA ASP A 569 -37.40 -6.45 -27.21
C ASP A 569 -36.30 -5.53 -27.77
N TYR A 570 -35.31 -6.10 -28.48
CA TYR A 570 -34.15 -5.41 -29.04
C TYR A 570 -34.20 -5.41 -30.56
N GLN A 571 -33.70 -4.34 -31.17
CA GLN A 571 -33.64 -4.25 -32.64
C GLN A 571 -32.55 -5.15 -33.21
N LYS A 572 -31.48 -5.36 -32.44
CA LYS A 572 -30.32 -6.15 -32.87
C LYS A 572 -29.97 -7.19 -31.80
N PRO A 573 -29.63 -8.44 -32.20
CA PRO A 573 -29.18 -9.46 -31.25
C PRO A 573 -28.00 -8.99 -30.36
N LEU A 574 -27.08 -8.19 -30.91
CA LEU A 574 -25.95 -7.65 -30.16
C LEU A 574 -26.38 -6.83 -28.94
N GLU A 575 -27.45 -6.05 -29.00
CA GLU A 575 -27.88 -5.18 -27.90
C GLU A 575 -28.39 -6.00 -26.71
N PHE A 576 -29.07 -7.12 -26.99
CA PHE A 576 -29.47 -8.08 -25.99
C PHE A 576 -28.25 -8.79 -25.37
N ASN A 577 -27.27 -9.16 -26.20
CA ASN A 577 -26.02 -9.76 -25.73
C ASN A 577 -25.21 -8.79 -24.84
N GLU A 578 -25.13 -7.51 -25.22
CA GLU A 578 -24.50 -6.44 -24.42
C GLU A 578 -25.23 -6.23 -23.09
N CYS A 579 -26.56 -6.32 -23.08
CA CYS A 579 -27.30 -6.29 -21.82
C CYS A 579 -26.90 -7.45 -20.90
N LEU A 580 -26.89 -8.68 -21.40
CA LEU A 580 -26.54 -9.85 -20.59
C LEU A 580 -25.08 -9.80 -20.12
N HIS A 581 -24.15 -9.39 -20.99
CA HIS A 581 -22.77 -9.17 -20.63
C HIS A 581 -22.64 -8.08 -19.55
N GLY A 582 -23.30 -6.94 -19.73
CA GLY A 582 -23.35 -5.84 -18.77
C GLY A 582 -23.99 -6.23 -17.43
N MET A 583 -24.93 -7.18 -17.40
CA MET A 583 -25.45 -7.74 -16.15
C MET A 583 -24.36 -8.50 -15.37
N GLY A 584 -23.41 -9.12 -16.05
CA GLY A 584 -22.24 -9.73 -15.41
C GLY A 584 -21.32 -8.69 -14.74
N HIS A 585 -21.09 -7.55 -15.39
CA HIS A 585 -20.39 -6.40 -14.79
C HIS A 585 -21.16 -5.88 -13.57
N ALA A 586 -22.47 -5.65 -13.74
CA ALA A 586 -23.33 -5.17 -12.68
C ALA A 586 -23.39 -6.14 -11.48
N ALA A 587 -23.34 -7.46 -11.72
CA ALA A 587 -23.22 -8.48 -10.68
C ALA A 587 -21.94 -8.29 -9.87
N MET A 588 -20.77 -8.22 -10.52
CA MET A 588 -19.49 -7.94 -9.86
C MET A 588 -19.51 -6.63 -9.09
N PHE A 589 -20.18 -5.61 -9.63
CA PHE A 589 -20.27 -4.31 -8.97
C PHE A 589 -21.13 -4.33 -7.70
N VAL A 590 -22.30 -4.98 -7.70
CA VAL A 590 -23.20 -4.99 -6.52
C VAL A 590 -22.80 -6.00 -5.45
N THR A 591 -22.01 -7.02 -5.80
CA THR A 591 -21.46 -8.00 -4.85
C THR A 591 -20.09 -7.61 -4.31
N ASP A 592 -19.63 -6.37 -4.52
CA ASP A 592 -18.30 -5.91 -4.09
C ASP A 592 -17.16 -6.81 -4.62
N LEU A 593 -17.23 -7.21 -5.90
CA LEU A 593 -16.29 -8.10 -6.58
C LEU A 593 -16.18 -9.51 -6.00
N GLU A 594 -17.21 -9.98 -5.29
CA GLU A 594 -17.29 -11.38 -4.84
C GLU A 594 -17.63 -12.31 -6.01
N LEU A 595 -16.59 -12.87 -6.65
CA LEU A 595 -16.69 -13.68 -7.87
C LEU A 595 -17.76 -14.78 -7.78
N MET A 596 -17.77 -15.55 -6.70
CA MET A 596 -18.72 -16.67 -6.56
C MET A 596 -20.16 -16.21 -6.38
N GLU A 597 -20.39 -15.06 -5.76
CA GLU A 597 -21.73 -14.50 -5.60
C GLU A 597 -22.24 -13.96 -6.94
N SER A 598 -21.38 -13.28 -7.70
CA SER A 598 -21.70 -12.80 -9.05
C SER A 598 -22.04 -13.94 -10.01
N LEU A 599 -21.29 -15.04 -9.98
CA LEU A 599 -21.59 -16.22 -10.79
C LEU A 599 -22.94 -16.86 -10.41
N ARG A 600 -23.27 -16.89 -9.11
CA ARG A 600 -24.59 -17.38 -8.64
C ARG A 600 -25.74 -16.48 -9.05
N LEU A 601 -25.52 -15.17 -9.20
CA LEU A 601 -26.53 -14.28 -9.78
C LEU A 601 -26.76 -14.62 -11.26
N CYS A 602 -25.70 -14.82 -12.04
CA CYS A 602 -25.84 -15.27 -13.42
C CYS A 602 -26.54 -16.65 -13.52
N ASP A 603 -26.29 -17.58 -12.59
CA ASP A 603 -26.96 -18.90 -12.54
C ASP A 603 -28.51 -18.80 -12.47
N THR A 604 -29.07 -17.68 -12.00
CA THR A 604 -30.53 -17.46 -11.92
C THR A 604 -31.19 -17.33 -13.30
N ILE A 605 -30.42 -17.05 -14.34
CA ILE A 605 -30.90 -17.00 -15.73
C ILE A 605 -31.15 -18.44 -16.20
N SER A 606 -32.34 -18.72 -16.75
CA SER A 606 -32.71 -20.10 -17.12
C SER A 606 -31.97 -20.60 -18.36
N ASP A 607 -31.86 -19.78 -19.40
CA ASP A 607 -31.25 -20.15 -20.67
C ASP A 607 -29.72 -20.25 -20.56
N GLN A 608 -29.14 -21.33 -21.11
CA GLN A 608 -27.71 -21.60 -20.97
C GLN A 608 -26.83 -20.62 -21.78
N ALA A 609 -27.26 -20.21 -22.98
CA ALA A 609 -26.50 -19.27 -23.78
C ALA A 609 -26.51 -17.88 -23.14
N GLN A 610 -27.66 -17.47 -22.57
CA GLN A 610 -27.78 -16.20 -21.85
C GLN A 610 -26.96 -16.19 -20.56
N LYS A 611 -26.93 -17.31 -19.82
CA LYS A 611 -26.02 -17.51 -18.68
C LYS A 611 -24.56 -17.31 -19.06
N GLU A 612 -24.13 -17.96 -20.14
CA GLU A 612 -22.75 -17.83 -20.64
C GLU A 612 -22.42 -16.38 -21.00
N ARG A 613 -23.34 -15.63 -21.62
CA ARG A 613 -23.16 -14.20 -21.86
C ARG A 613 -22.98 -13.41 -20.55
N CYS A 614 -23.77 -13.68 -19.52
CA CYS A 614 -23.60 -13.06 -18.20
C CYS A 614 -22.23 -13.37 -17.57
N TYR A 615 -21.79 -14.64 -17.62
CA TYR A 615 -20.47 -15.03 -17.13
C TYR A 615 -19.32 -14.30 -17.84
N THR A 616 -19.46 -13.96 -19.12
CA THR A 616 -18.42 -13.22 -19.82
C THR A 616 -18.14 -11.84 -19.21
N GLY A 617 -19.16 -11.13 -18.73
CA GLY A 617 -18.98 -9.86 -18.01
C GLY A 617 -18.32 -10.06 -16.65
N VAL A 618 -18.77 -11.07 -15.89
CA VAL A 618 -18.18 -11.42 -14.58
C VAL A 618 -16.69 -11.73 -14.71
N PHE A 619 -16.32 -12.58 -15.67
CA PHE A 619 -14.92 -12.98 -15.84
C PHE A 619 -14.04 -11.90 -16.46
N MET A 620 -14.58 -11.05 -17.34
CA MET A 620 -13.85 -9.89 -17.85
C MET A 620 -13.45 -8.94 -16.71
N GLU A 621 -14.40 -8.63 -15.83
CA GLU A 621 -14.15 -7.76 -14.69
C GLU A 621 -13.17 -8.42 -13.70
N ASN A 622 -13.34 -9.73 -13.47
CA ASN A 622 -12.42 -10.48 -12.62
C ASN A 622 -10.98 -10.52 -13.17
N SER A 623 -10.78 -10.65 -14.49
CA SER A 623 -9.46 -10.94 -15.07
C SER A 623 -8.63 -9.71 -15.42
N SER A 624 -9.30 -8.58 -15.71
CA SER A 624 -8.63 -7.39 -16.23
C SER A 624 -8.94 -6.12 -15.47
N SER A 625 -9.91 -6.14 -14.54
CA SER A 625 -10.47 -4.93 -13.92
C SER A 625 -10.73 -3.83 -14.96
N SER A 626 -11.19 -4.23 -16.16
CA SER A 626 -11.28 -3.35 -17.33
C SER A 626 -12.19 -2.15 -17.08
N THR A 627 -13.06 -2.21 -16.08
CA THR A 627 -14.03 -1.17 -15.74
C THR A 627 -13.71 -0.41 -14.44
N SER A 628 -12.69 -0.82 -13.68
CA SER A 628 -12.45 -0.27 -12.33
C SER A 628 -11.02 -0.55 -11.81
N PHE A 629 -10.06 0.32 -12.12
CA PHE A 629 -8.71 0.27 -11.47
C PHE A 629 -8.74 0.65 -9.98
N ASP A 630 -9.85 1.22 -9.49
CA ASP A 630 -10.05 1.53 -8.07
C ASP A 630 -10.57 0.33 -7.26
N HIS A 631 -10.93 -0.79 -7.92
CA HIS A 631 -11.31 -2.05 -7.27
C HIS A 631 -10.66 -3.24 -8.01
N GLN A 632 -9.47 -3.66 -7.56
CA GLN A 632 -8.80 -4.86 -8.11
C GLN A 632 -9.56 -6.13 -7.71
N SER A 633 -9.59 -7.12 -8.61
CA SER A 633 -10.19 -8.42 -8.29
C SER A 633 -9.57 -9.04 -7.04
N LYS A 634 -10.44 -9.55 -6.15
CA LYS A 634 -10.06 -10.32 -4.94
C LYS A 634 -9.54 -11.72 -5.25
N TYR A 635 -9.72 -12.19 -6.49
CA TYR A 635 -9.54 -13.59 -6.89
C TYR A 635 -8.40 -13.81 -7.87
N ILE A 636 -7.54 -12.81 -8.05
CA ILE A 636 -6.30 -12.92 -8.81
C ILE A 636 -5.12 -13.10 -7.85
N LYS A 637 -4.19 -14.00 -8.18
CA LYS A 637 -2.99 -14.29 -7.39
C LYS A 637 -1.72 -14.16 -8.23
N ALA A 638 -0.73 -13.44 -7.72
CA ALA A 638 0.56 -13.30 -8.39
C ALA A 638 1.40 -14.59 -8.31
N ASP A 639 1.23 -15.37 -7.23
CA ASP A 639 1.92 -16.64 -6.98
C ASP A 639 1.21 -17.85 -7.59
N ASP A 640 -0.07 -17.74 -7.96
CA ASP A 640 -0.80 -18.71 -8.76
C ASP A 640 -1.54 -18.03 -9.92
N PRO A 641 -0.90 -17.91 -11.09
CA PRO A 641 -1.52 -17.27 -12.24
C PRO A 641 -2.77 -17.96 -12.78
N PHE A 642 -2.98 -19.23 -12.43
CA PHE A 642 -4.06 -20.09 -12.91
C PHE A 642 -5.32 -20.04 -12.02
N TYR A 643 -5.21 -19.40 -10.86
CA TYR A 643 -6.32 -19.10 -9.96
C TYR A 643 -7.17 -17.93 -10.50
N PRO A 644 -8.50 -17.98 -10.41
CA PRO A 644 -9.32 -18.98 -9.72
C PRO A 644 -9.75 -20.17 -10.60
N CYS A 645 -9.48 -20.13 -11.90
CA CYS A 645 -10.05 -21.07 -12.87
C CYS A 645 -9.71 -22.54 -12.59
N ASN A 646 -8.53 -22.81 -12.03
CA ASN A 646 -8.11 -24.15 -11.59
C ASN A 646 -8.91 -24.71 -10.40
N SER A 647 -9.69 -23.87 -9.71
CA SER A 647 -10.41 -24.20 -8.48
C SER A 647 -11.93 -24.08 -8.62
N LEU A 648 -12.42 -23.56 -9.76
CA LEU A 648 -13.86 -23.39 -10.01
C LEU A 648 -14.53 -24.69 -10.48
N GLU A 649 -15.85 -24.77 -10.30
CA GLU A 649 -16.68 -25.82 -10.87
C GLU A 649 -16.59 -25.85 -12.40
N GLU A 650 -16.67 -27.04 -12.99
CA GLU A 650 -16.47 -27.27 -14.43
C GLU A 650 -17.35 -26.38 -15.33
N LYS A 651 -18.59 -26.10 -14.89
CA LYS A 651 -19.53 -25.23 -15.62
C LYS A 651 -19.01 -23.79 -15.84
N TYR A 652 -18.11 -23.32 -14.99
CA TYR A 652 -17.52 -21.99 -15.08
C TYR A 652 -16.17 -21.97 -15.77
N GLN A 653 -15.46 -23.11 -15.79
CA GLN A 653 -14.06 -23.17 -16.20
C GLN A 653 -13.84 -22.70 -17.64
N LYS A 654 -14.73 -23.06 -18.58
CA LYS A 654 -14.62 -22.66 -20.00
C LYS A 654 -14.42 -21.14 -20.16
N LEU A 655 -15.31 -20.35 -19.59
CA LEU A 655 -15.28 -18.89 -19.70
C LEU A 655 -14.27 -18.25 -18.74
N CYS A 656 -14.00 -18.88 -17.59
CA CYS A 656 -12.91 -18.43 -16.74
C CYS A 656 -11.58 -18.50 -17.49
N TRP A 657 -11.24 -19.66 -18.07
CA TRP A 657 -10.01 -19.84 -18.84
C TRP A 657 -9.94 -18.95 -20.08
N GLN A 658 -11.08 -18.70 -20.72
CA GLN A 658 -11.18 -17.73 -21.80
C GLN A 658 -10.63 -16.36 -21.36
N TYR A 659 -11.17 -15.81 -20.28
CA TYR A 659 -10.81 -14.46 -19.80
C TYR A 659 -9.53 -14.43 -18.97
N GLN A 660 -9.05 -15.56 -18.45
CA GLN A 660 -7.76 -15.67 -17.75
C GLN A 660 -6.60 -15.24 -18.65
N SER A 661 -6.73 -15.40 -19.97
CA SER A 661 -5.80 -14.89 -20.97
C SER A 661 -5.54 -13.37 -20.84
N SER A 662 -6.55 -12.58 -20.49
CA SER A 662 -6.38 -11.14 -20.22
C SER A 662 -5.52 -10.91 -18.99
N TYR A 663 -5.68 -11.70 -17.92
CA TYR A 663 -4.79 -11.63 -16.76
C TYR A 663 -3.35 -12.04 -17.11
N PHE A 664 -3.16 -13.11 -17.90
CA PHE A 664 -1.85 -13.52 -18.41
C PHE A 664 -1.16 -12.38 -19.18
N SER A 665 -1.92 -11.63 -19.98
CA SER A 665 -1.40 -10.47 -20.71
C SER A 665 -0.92 -9.36 -19.79
N ILE A 666 -1.59 -9.13 -18.65
CA ILE A 666 -1.22 -8.10 -17.67
C ILE A 666 0.09 -8.49 -16.98
N ILE A 667 0.19 -9.69 -16.40
CA ILE A 667 1.39 -10.13 -15.66
C ILE A 667 2.60 -10.38 -16.56
N SER A 668 2.36 -10.61 -17.85
CA SER A 668 3.42 -10.78 -18.85
C SER A 668 3.80 -9.46 -19.54
N ASN A 669 3.20 -8.33 -19.14
CA ASN A 669 3.37 -7.02 -19.77
C ASN A 669 3.20 -7.10 -21.31
N GLN A 670 2.12 -7.75 -21.74
CA GLN A 670 1.74 -7.99 -23.14
C GLN A 670 2.77 -8.75 -23.98
N ASN A 671 3.65 -9.54 -23.36
CA ASN A 671 4.49 -10.48 -24.09
C ASN A 671 3.64 -11.69 -24.57
N TRP A 672 3.15 -11.63 -25.80
CA TRP A 672 2.22 -12.62 -26.35
C TRP A 672 2.79 -14.04 -26.46
N LEU A 673 4.11 -14.20 -26.60
CA LEU A 673 4.74 -15.52 -26.55
C LEU A 673 4.61 -16.14 -25.16
N LYS A 674 4.83 -15.36 -24.09
CA LYS A 674 4.60 -15.81 -22.72
C LYS A 674 3.12 -16.10 -22.46
N VAL A 675 2.21 -15.28 -22.97
CA VAL A 675 0.77 -15.53 -22.84
C VAL A 675 0.38 -16.84 -23.51
N ALA A 676 0.90 -17.11 -24.73
CA ALA A 676 0.69 -18.37 -25.42
C ALA A 676 1.25 -19.56 -24.64
N ASP A 677 2.46 -19.46 -24.08
CA ASP A 677 3.05 -20.49 -23.23
C ASP A 677 2.19 -20.80 -21.99
N MET A 678 1.57 -19.77 -21.41
CA MET A 678 0.63 -19.94 -20.29
C MET A 678 -0.68 -20.57 -20.73
N CYS A 679 -1.26 -20.17 -21.87
CA CYS A 679 -2.45 -20.81 -22.43
C CYS A 679 -2.20 -22.30 -22.72
N LEU A 680 -1.00 -22.69 -23.17
CA LEU A 680 -0.64 -24.10 -23.41
C LEU A 680 -0.55 -24.94 -22.13
N GLN A 681 -0.38 -24.30 -20.96
CA GLN A 681 -0.32 -24.99 -19.66
C GLN A 681 -1.71 -25.28 -19.06
N ILE A 682 -2.78 -24.66 -19.58
CA ILE A 682 -4.14 -24.92 -19.12
C ILE A 682 -4.69 -26.23 -19.72
N PRO A 683 -5.76 -26.82 -19.16
CA PRO A 683 -6.34 -28.05 -19.70
C PRO A 683 -6.68 -27.93 -21.19
N ALA A 684 -6.27 -28.92 -22.00
CA ALA A 684 -6.35 -28.89 -23.46
C ALA A 684 -7.73 -28.51 -24.02
N ARG A 685 -8.82 -28.99 -23.39
CA ARG A 685 -10.20 -28.68 -23.78
C ARG A 685 -10.58 -27.19 -23.68
N TYR A 686 -9.77 -26.36 -23.02
CA TYR A 686 -10.02 -24.93 -22.85
C TYR A 686 -9.04 -24.03 -23.62
N GLN A 687 -8.02 -24.60 -24.26
CA GLN A 687 -6.94 -23.82 -24.89
C GLN A 687 -7.47 -22.87 -25.96
N ASP A 688 -8.35 -23.35 -26.85
CA ASP A 688 -8.95 -22.52 -27.90
C ASP A 688 -9.61 -21.25 -27.33
N PHE A 689 -10.29 -21.34 -26.19
CA PHE A 689 -10.89 -20.16 -25.57
C PHE A 689 -9.85 -19.18 -25.02
N CYS A 690 -8.76 -19.68 -24.44
CA CYS A 690 -7.65 -18.83 -23.97
C CYS A 690 -6.99 -18.08 -25.13
N PHE A 691 -6.76 -18.77 -26.26
CA PHE A 691 -6.19 -18.19 -27.47
C PHE A 691 -7.15 -17.23 -28.18
N LEU A 692 -8.47 -17.50 -28.14
CA LEU A 692 -9.49 -16.61 -28.70
C LEU A 692 -9.39 -15.22 -28.07
N THR A 693 -9.26 -15.18 -26.73
CA THR A 693 -9.17 -13.92 -25.99
C THR A 693 -7.89 -13.14 -26.28
N ILE A 694 -6.79 -13.79 -26.67
CA ILE A 694 -5.59 -13.08 -27.15
C ILE A 694 -5.96 -12.16 -28.31
N GLY A 695 -6.71 -12.69 -29.28
CA GLY A 695 -7.26 -11.91 -30.39
C GLY A 695 -8.22 -10.81 -29.95
N THR A 696 -9.15 -11.11 -29.05
CA THR A 696 -10.10 -10.09 -28.56
C THR A 696 -9.41 -8.93 -27.85
N ASN A 697 -8.34 -9.22 -27.09
CA ASN A 697 -7.55 -8.25 -26.36
C ASN A 697 -6.78 -7.31 -27.30
N GLN A 698 -6.38 -7.77 -28.48
CA GLN A 698 -5.73 -6.91 -29.48
C GLN A 698 -6.58 -5.68 -29.81
N VAL A 699 -7.88 -5.90 -30.03
CA VAL A 699 -8.85 -4.83 -30.28
C VAL A 699 -9.06 -3.96 -29.04
N GLY A 700 -8.81 -4.46 -27.83
CA GLY A 700 -8.78 -3.65 -26.61
C GLY A 700 -7.54 -2.75 -26.52
N TYR A 701 -6.38 -3.24 -26.96
CA TYR A 701 -5.08 -2.61 -26.68
C TYR A 701 -4.54 -1.69 -27.78
N THR A 702 -4.82 -1.99 -29.05
CA THR A 702 -4.27 -1.22 -30.18
C THR A 702 -5.32 -0.92 -31.24
N PRO A 703 -5.29 0.26 -31.89
CA PRO A 703 -6.09 0.52 -33.09
C PRO A 703 -5.41 0.02 -34.38
N SER A 704 -4.16 -0.45 -34.32
CA SER A 704 -3.37 -0.81 -35.50
C SER A 704 -3.62 -2.25 -35.96
N LEU A 705 -4.30 -2.41 -37.10
CA LEU A 705 -4.54 -3.73 -37.73
C LEU A 705 -3.24 -4.52 -37.97
N GLN A 706 -2.16 -3.82 -38.31
CA GLN A 706 -0.85 -4.44 -38.55
C GLN A 706 -0.27 -5.06 -37.27
N ILE A 707 -0.42 -4.40 -36.12
CA ILE A 707 0.03 -4.94 -34.84
C ILE A 707 -0.83 -6.15 -34.46
N MET A 708 -2.15 -6.07 -34.62
CA MET A 708 -3.05 -7.21 -34.34
C MET A 708 -2.66 -8.45 -35.16
N LYS A 709 -2.34 -8.25 -36.45
CA LYS A 709 -1.88 -9.33 -37.33
C LYS A 709 -0.56 -9.92 -36.82
N GLN A 710 0.44 -9.06 -36.60
CA GLN A 710 1.76 -9.48 -36.12
C GLN A 710 1.68 -10.27 -34.82
N ASP A 711 0.85 -9.82 -33.88
CA ASP A 711 0.67 -10.48 -32.59
C ASP A 711 -0.05 -11.83 -32.73
N CYS A 712 -1.04 -11.95 -33.61
CA CYS A 712 -1.65 -13.25 -33.92
C CYS A 712 -0.70 -14.20 -34.66
N ASP A 713 0.24 -13.70 -35.47
CA ASP A 713 1.25 -14.54 -36.15
C ASP A 713 2.19 -15.22 -35.14
N LEU A 714 2.37 -14.64 -33.95
CA LEU A 714 3.21 -15.21 -32.88
C LEU A 714 2.62 -16.48 -32.26
N MET A 715 1.35 -16.79 -32.52
CA MET A 715 0.72 -17.99 -31.97
C MET A 715 1.40 -19.26 -32.50
N PRO A 716 1.55 -20.30 -31.66
CA PRO A 716 2.58 -21.34 -31.84
C PRO A 716 2.35 -22.28 -33.02
N ASN A 717 1.14 -22.32 -33.58
CA ASN A 717 0.80 -23.11 -34.76
C ASN A 717 -0.39 -22.50 -35.50
N GLU A 718 -0.67 -23.00 -36.71
CA GLU A 718 -1.74 -22.50 -37.58
C GLU A 718 -3.13 -22.53 -36.93
N HIS A 719 -3.43 -23.56 -36.13
CA HIS A 719 -4.70 -23.66 -35.40
C HIS A 719 -4.87 -22.48 -34.44
N PHE A 720 -3.89 -22.22 -33.57
CA PHE A 720 -3.99 -21.09 -32.63
C PHE A 720 -3.85 -19.71 -33.29
N GLN A 721 -3.16 -19.63 -34.43
CA GLN A 721 -3.16 -18.42 -35.28
C GLN A 721 -4.58 -18.13 -35.80
N ASN A 722 -5.28 -19.16 -36.31
CA ASN A 722 -6.68 -19.04 -36.74
C ASN A 722 -7.58 -18.58 -35.59
N ILE A 723 -7.48 -19.21 -34.42
CA ILE A 723 -8.29 -18.86 -33.25
C ILE A 723 -8.04 -17.40 -32.80
N CYS A 724 -6.78 -16.93 -32.79
CA CYS A 724 -6.47 -15.53 -32.49
C CYS A 724 -7.11 -14.57 -33.50
N VAL A 725 -6.98 -14.85 -34.80
CA VAL A 725 -7.58 -14.06 -35.88
C VAL A 725 -9.10 -13.99 -35.75
N GLN A 726 -9.75 -15.11 -35.39
CA GLN A 726 -11.18 -15.14 -35.10
C GLN A 726 -11.54 -14.27 -33.90
N GLY A 727 -10.71 -14.25 -32.85
CA GLY A 727 -10.88 -13.37 -31.69
C GLY A 727 -10.86 -11.89 -32.06
N VAL A 728 -9.98 -11.48 -32.97
CA VAL A 728 -9.93 -10.09 -33.48
C VAL A 728 -11.23 -9.74 -34.19
N ILE A 729 -11.68 -10.57 -35.13
CA ILE A 729 -12.93 -10.34 -35.87
C ILE A 729 -14.13 -10.32 -34.93
N SER A 730 -14.21 -11.25 -33.98
CA SER A 730 -15.27 -11.29 -32.97
C SER A 730 -15.33 -10.00 -32.16
N SER A 731 -14.19 -9.38 -31.82
CA SER A 731 -14.15 -8.14 -31.03
C SER A 731 -14.48 -6.90 -31.88
N PHE A 732 -14.11 -6.88 -33.16
CA PHE A 732 -14.57 -5.83 -34.09
C PHE A 732 -16.08 -5.78 -34.22
N THR A 733 -16.76 -6.93 -34.18
CA THR A 733 -18.21 -7.03 -34.25
C THR A 733 -18.92 -6.22 -33.16
N TYR A 734 -18.34 -6.15 -31.96
CA TYR A 734 -18.91 -5.45 -30.81
C TYR A 734 -18.36 -4.03 -30.64
N ARG A 735 -17.09 -3.76 -30.99
CA ARG A 735 -16.52 -2.40 -30.89
C ARG A 735 -16.90 -1.49 -32.05
N PHE A 736 -16.88 -2.01 -33.29
CA PHE A 736 -17.05 -1.24 -34.52
C PHE A 736 -18.27 -1.71 -35.32
N VAL A 737 -19.44 -1.76 -34.67
CA VAL A 737 -20.69 -2.21 -35.27
C VAL A 737 -20.98 -1.48 -36.59
N GLY A 738 -21.18 -2.25 -37.67
CA GLY A 738 -21.46 -1.73 -39.01
C GLY A 738 -20.22 -1.40 -39.86
N ASP A 739 -19.01 -1.44 -39.29
CA ASP A 739 -17.77 -1.21 -40.02
C ASP A 739 -17.26 -2.49 -40.68
N THR A 740 -17.99 -2.98 -41.68
CA THR A 740 -17.59 -4.14 -42.48
C THR A 740 -16.22 -3.92 -43.14
N GLY A 741 -15.89 -2.68 -43.50
CA GLY A 741 -14.63 -2.33 -44.15
C GLY A 741 -13.41 -2.69 -43.29
N ARG A 742 -13.43 -2.34 -42.00
CA ARG A 742 -12.36 -2.67 -41.05
C ARG A 742 -12.13 -4.19 -40.92
N MET A 743 -13.20 -4.97 -40.88
CA MET A 743 -13.10 -6.45 -40.81
C MET A 743 -12.48 -7.02 -42.09
N ILE A 744 -12.90 -6.52 -43.27
CA ILE A 744 -12.33 -6.91 -44.56
C ILE A 744 -10.85 -6.56 -44.64
N GLU A 745 -10.48 -5.33 -44.27
CA GLU A 745 -9.10 -4.85 -44.31
C GLU A 745 -8.19 -5.76 -43.48
N PHE A 746 -8.61 -6.11 -42.25
CA PHE A 746 -7.86 -7.05 -41.41
C PHE A 746 -7.76 -8.45 -42.05
N CYS A 747 -8.87 -9.05 -42.50
CA CYS A 747 -8.84 -10.38 -43.13
C CYS A 747 -8.06 -10.41 -44.46
N GLN A 748 -7.88 -9.27 -45.14
CA GLN A 748 -7.01 -9.18 -46.31
C GLN A 748 -5.52 -9.20 -45.95
N MET A 749 -5.18 -8.66 -44.77
CA MET A 749 -3.81 -8.56 -44.26
C MET A 749 -3.28 -9.84 -43.63
N VAL A 750 -4.14 -10.72 -43.09
CA VAL A 750 -3.69 -11.99 -42.49
C VAL A 750 -3.04 -12.93 -43.51
N GLU A 751 -2.22 -13.86 -43.03
CA GLU A 751 -1.57 -14.85 -43.89
C GLU A 751 -2.60 -15.65 -44.69
N PRO A 752 -2.27 -16.08 -45.94
CA PRO A 752 -3.21 -16.79 -46.80
C PRO A 752 -3.91 -17.98 -46.15
N LYS A 753 -3.17 -18.74 -45.32
CA LYS A 753 -3.68 -19.91 -44.58
C LYS A 753 -4.74 -19.56 -43.52
N ASN A 754 -4.76 -18.31 -43.03
CA ASN A 754 -5.68 -17.87 -41.99
C ASN A 754 -6.92 -17.16 -42.55
N LYS A 755 -6.99 -16.90 -43.86
CA LYS A 755 -8.09 -16.14 -44.49
C LYS A 755 -9.44 -16.83 -44.36
N GLU A 756 -9.49 -18.15 -44.53
CA GLU A 756 -10.73 -18.93 -44.40
C GLU A 756 -11.33 -18.77 -43.00
N ALA A 757 -10.53 -18.98 -41.95
CA ALA A 757 -10.99 -18.82 -40.57
C ALA A 757 -11.45 -17.39 -40.28
N CYS A 758 -10.76 -16.38 -40.84
CA CYS A 758 -11.10 -14.97 -40.68
C CYS A 758 -12.46 -14.63 -41.32
N PHE A 759 -12.64 -14.97 -42.60
CA PHE A 759 -13.88 -14.67 -43.32
C PHE A 759 -15.07 -15.51 -42.81
N ASN A 760 -14.86 -16.76 -42.41
CA ASN A 760 -15.89 -17.56 -41.74
C ASN A 760 -16.38 -16.87 -40.45
N GLN A 761 -15.47 -16.36 -39.63
CA GLN A 761 -15.84 -15.64 -38.40
C GLN A 761 -16.59 -14.33 -38.69
N MET A 762 -16.34 -13.67 -39.83
CA MET A 762 -17.14 -12.51 -40.24
C MET A 762 -18.61 -12.88 -40.49
N GLY A 763 -18.87 -14.03 -41.12
CA GLY A 763 -20.23 -14.52 -41.34
C GLY A 763 -20.98 -14.76 -40.03
N THR A 764 -20.37 -15.49 -39.10
CA THR A 764 -20.89 -15.68 -37.73
C THR A 764 -21.16 -14.34 -37.05
N SER A 765 -20.25 -13.38 -37.21
CA SER A 765 -20.33 -12.07 -36.60
C SER A 765 -21.46 -11.21 -37.15
N PHE A 766 -21.78 -11.30 -38.45
CA PHE A 766 -22.90 -10.55 -39.01
C PHE A 766 -24.26 -11.00 -38.49
N MET A 767 -24.38 -12.24 -38.02
CA MET A 767 -25.58 -12.72 -37.34
C MET A 767 -25.80 -12.09 -35.96
N ASP A 768 -24.78 -11.46 -35.36
CA ASP A 768 -24.98 -10.63 -34.16
C ASP A 768 -25.59 -9.25 -34.51
N TRP A 769 -25.43 -8.77 -35.74
CA TRP A 769 -25.96 -7.47 -36.19
C TRP A 769 -27.41 -7.53 -36.66
N THR A 770 -27.90 -8.71 -37.06
CA THR A 770 -29.22 -8.88 -37.66
C THR A 770 -29.74 -10.30 -37.50
N THR A 771 -31.05 -10.46 -37.36
CA THR A 771 -31.71 -11.78 -37.46
C THR A 771 -32.02 -12.19 -38.90
N GLU A 772 -31.91 -11.26 -39.86
CA GLU A 772 -32.20 -11.49 -41.28
C GLU A 772 -30.94 -11.96 -42.00
N LYS A 773 -30.95 -13.23 -42.46
CA LYS A 773 -29.81 -13.85 -43.15
C LYS A 773 -29.43 -13.09 -44.41
N GLU A 774 -30.39 -12.52 -45.12
CA GLU A 774 -30.17 -11.75 -46.34
C GLU A 774 -29.32 -10.51 -46.07
N ILE A 775 -29.55 -9.81 -44.96
CA ILE A 775 -28.74 -8.65 -44.56
C ILE A 775 -27.32 -9.09 -44.17
N ALA A 776 -27.18 -10.24 -43.49
CA ALA A 776 -25.86 -10.80 -43.18
C ALA A 776 -25.09 -11.17 -44.47
N MET A 777 -25.77 -11.81 -45.43
CA MET A 777 -25.20 -12.16 -46.74
C MET A 777 -24.83 -10.91 -47.57
N GLN A 778 -25.62 -9.84 -47.48
CA GLN A 778 -25.27 -8.55 -48.10
C GLN A 778 -23.97 -8.00 -47.53
N ASN A 779 -23.71 -8.14 -46.22
CA ASN A 779 -22.43 -7.72 -45.66
C ASN A 779 -21.27 -8.60 -46.15
N CYS A 780 -21.46 -9.91 -46.30
CA CYS A 780 -20.46 -10.79 -46.94
C CYS A 780 -20.17 -10.38 -48.39
N SER A 781 -21.17 -9.95 -49.16
CA SER A 781 -20.98 -9.53 -50.56
C SER A 781 -20.09 -8.29 -50.76
N LYS A 782 -19.79 -7.55 -49.68
CA LYS A 782 -18.84 -6.43 -49.70
C LYS A 782 -17.39 -6.89 -49.78
N ILE A 783 -17.11 -8.18 -49.53
CA ILE A 783 -15.76 -8.75 -49.61
C ILE A 783 -15.31 -8.76 -51.08
N PRO A 784 -14.17 -8.13 -51.43
CA PRO A 784 -13.72 -8.07 -52.83
C PRO A 784 -13.31 -9.42 -53.43
N ASP A 785 -12.87 -10.36 -52.59
CA ASP A 785 -12.40 -11.68 -53.00
C ASP A 785 -13.57 -12.70 -53.05
N PRO A 786 -13.88 -13.32 -54.20
CA PRO A 786 -14.95 -14.31 -54.33
C PRO A 786 -14.81 -15.51 -53.38
N GLN A 787 -13.58 -15.93 -53.08
CA GLN A 787 -13.36 -17.03 -52.14
C GLN A 787 -13.68 -16.59 -50.70
N GLY A 788 -13.26 -15.39 -50.31
CA GLY A 788 -13.67 -14.72 -49.09
C GLY A 788 -15.19 -14.62 -48.92
N VAL A 789 -15.93 -14.28 -49.99
CA VAL A 789 -17.40 -14.28 -49.99
C VAL A 789 -17.94 -15.67 -49.69
N SER A 790 -17.42 -16.70 -50.38
CA SER A 790 -17.86 -18.09 -50.18
C SER A 790 -17.66 -18.55 -48.73
N TRP A 791 -16.51 -18.26 -48.14
CA TRP A 791 -16.23 -18.58 -46.74
C TRP A 791 -17.21 -17.85 -45.80
N CYS A 792 -17.33 -16.53 -45.94
CA CYS A 792 -18.25 -15.73 -45.12
C CYS A 792 -19.70 -16.23 -45.17
N VAL A 793 -20.21 -16.52 -46.37
CA VAL A 793 -21.58 -17.02 -46.55
C VAL A 793 -21.77 -18.42 -45.95
N SER A 794 -20.73 -19.27 -45.95
CA SER A 794 -20.84 -20.63 -45.40
C SER A 794 -21.12 -20.68 -43.89
N ALA A 795 -20.88 -19.58 -43.18
CA ALA A 795 -21.11 -19.45 -41.74
C ALA A 795 -22.50 -18.86 -41.37
N ILE A 796 -23.30 -18.44 -42.37
CA ILE A 796 -24.66 -17.86 -42.21
C ILE A 796 -25.72 -18.92 -42.50
#